data_AF-A0A0A1TZ01-F1
#
_entry.id   AF-A0A0A1TZ01-F1
#
_cell.length_a   1.000
_cell.length_b   1.000
_cell.length_c   1.000
_cell.angle_alpha   90.00
_cell.angle_beta   90.00
_cell.angle_gamma   90.00
#
_symmetry.space_group_name_H-M   'P 1'
#
loop_
_entity.id
_entity.type
_entity.pdbx_description
1 polymer ?
#
loop_
_entity_poly.entity_id
_entity_poly.type
_entity_poly.pdbx_seq_one_letter_code
_entity_poly.pdbx_strand_id
1 'polypeptide(L)'
;MQILILTACLLFCTNAAEETKCYQIDATKSCIKDKEGDNKCKGKLTIKAEDNKPLCEEAFMGNEAITNFEYKPEQKVVIGARAFKNATKLATVTIKNKIQSLGDEAFGGCVALTTIELKDLTTIPTKCFEGCTLLTKVTGSETITIYEESSFKMSGLTAITFAETVTKFGDYAFMGTKLTTITFPTTAVTTFGKRVFEGIVTLTSTTITGTTTIPDFTFNGCTKLATVTGFDAVTSFGDSSFSKTAMPTITFNKAVTKLGDLAFNAVTAVTTIIIPTVTTFGIHVFDGITTLKHADLSENIIIPKGTFSGCSELNNVSSTQKVATVGKEAFKDCAKLENLNLYAPLTTLSDTLTGVKNLFFHGNVEPTTLPTETELNNNLNVYVTENYTASKFGKLTVFKAGCTNFQCVDVSPAVKPAGKMAGEIAPKCKACPSNFLSVDGNNYYCEYDMTVCLAAHEKCKVCAENKCYECKENKFLKEDLFECFDACDNGYYSDDSTKTSHKCKKCLAECKTCTEGTKCTECATGNLQPEDKTCKKDCPDGYFAKDKVCTACVADCKTCTDETKCTVCKDDALTVEDTKMCVKDKCPEMYYKSETDKMCKKCTDKCKVCSNANDCQECVSPNMLEEGTMKCVDKCKDGFYKVDNKKCNMCMANCSICATKEKCDKCKENYFISDDKCVDMCPEKYFEKEGKCEKCKDKYDTPCKEGDKECEVCVNKSGSFGTYVLALVFISMVFF
;
A
#
# COMPACT_ATOMS: atom_id res chain seq x y z
N MET A 1 -47.25 5.51 -74.94
CA MET A 1 -47.05 5.24 -73.50
C MET A 1 -45.84 4.30 -73.35
N GLN A 2 -45.24 4.21 -72.16
CA GLN A 2 -44.10 3.34 -71.79
C GLN A 2 -44.23 1.86 -72.28
N ILE A 3 -43.18 1.04 -72.50
CA ILE A 3 -41.74 1.09 -72.09
C ILE A 3 -40.87 0.09 -72.91
N LEU A 4 -39.58 0.40 -73.19
CA LEU A 4 -38.41 -0.46 -73.60
C LEU A 4 -38.61 -1.49 -74.78
N ILE A 5 -37.63 -2.21 -75.38
CA ILE A 5 -36.26 -2.67 -75.06
C ILE A 5 -35.28 -2.47 -76.27
N LEU A 6 -33.98 -2.48 -75.97
CA LEU A 6 -32.78 -2.45 -76.84
C LEU A 6 -32.88 -3.07 -78.25
N THR A 7 -32.31 -2.37 -79.24
CA THR A 7 -31.27 -2.93 -80.14
C THR A 7 -30.39 -1.79 -80.68
N ALA A 8 -29.24 -2.11 -81.31
CA ALA A 8 -28.15 -1.15 -81.53
C ALA A 8 -27.82 -0.88 -83.02
N CYS A 9 -26.95 0.12 -83.21
CA CYS A 9 -26.09 0.37 -84.38
C CYS A 9 -26.68 1.12 -85.60
N LEU A 10 -25.87 2.05 -86.15
CA LEU A 10 -26.00 2.72 -87.46
C LEU A 10 -27.22 3.69 -87.58
N LEU A 11 -27.21 4.84 -88.28
CA LEU A 11 -26.24 5.74 -88.93
C LEU A 11 -27.07 7.03 -89.20
N PHE A 12 -26.69 8.31 -89.05
CA PHE A 12 -25.45 9.07 -89.19
C PHE A 12 -25.57 10.39 -88.38
N CYS A 13 -24.45 10.99 -87.98
CA CYS A 13 -24.13 12.39 -88.35
C CYS A 13 -22.69 12.73 -87.94
N THR A 14 -21.85 13.03 -88.91
CA THR A 14 -20.45 13.42 -88.70
C THR A 14 -20.35 14.89 -88.33
N ASN A 15 -19.58 15.20 -87.28
CA ASN A 15 -18.76 16.40 -87.29
C ASN A 15 -17.45 16.14 -86.54
N ALA A 16 -16.37 16.77 -86.98
CA ALA A 16 -15.01 16.51 -86.52
C ALA A 16 -14.43 17.69 -85.73
N ALA A 17 -13.22 17.48 -85.20
CA ALA A 17 -12.37 18.46 -84.53
C ALA A 17 -12.80 18.95 -83.13
N GLU A 18 -12.39 18.19 -82.11
CA GLU A 18 -11.64 18.80 -80.99
C GLU A 18 -10.58 17.81 -80.47
N GLU A 19 -9.48 17.67 -81.22
CA GLU A 19 -8.35 16.83 -80.81
C GLU A 19 -7.52 17.51 -79.72
N THR A 20 -7.79 17.19 -78.45
CA THR A 20 -6.92 17.50 -77.30
C THR A 20 -5.65 16.64 -77.29
N LYS A 21 -4.90 16.68 -78.40
CA LYS A 21 -3.58 16.05 -78.54
C LYS A 21 -2.61 16.62 -77.52
N CYS A 22 -2.28 15.83 -76.51
CA CYS A 22 -1.17 16.06 -75.60
C CYS A 22 0.17 16.01 -76.37
N TYR A 23 1.25 16.50 -75.74
CA TYR A 23 2.57 16.50 -76.36
C TYR A 23 3.19 15.10 -76.42
N GLN A 24 3.37 14.58 -77.63
CA GLN A 24 4.05 13.32 -77.93
C GLN A 24 5.40 13.51 -78.61
N ILE A 25 6.28 12.56 -78.29
CA ILE A 25 7.43 12.11 -79.06
C ILE A 25 7.01 11.58 -80.44
N ASP A 26 7.74 11.95 -81.51
CA ASP A 26 7.53 11.36 -82.83
C ASP A 26 8.01 9.89 -82.93
N ALA A 27 7.64 9.23 -84.04
CA ALA A 27 8.02 7.84 -84.30
C ALA A 27 9.55 7.60 -84.43
N THR A 28 10.37 8.66 -84.52
CA THR A 28 11.84 8.58 -84.52
C THR A 28 12.45 8.76 -83.13
N LYS A 29 11.62 8.70 -82.08
CA LYS A 29 11.97 8.92 -80.67
C LYS A 29 12.64 10.27 -80.38
N SER A 30 12.40 11.28 -81.23
CA SER A 30 13.16 12.52 -81.18
C SER A 30 12.35 13.72 -80.73
N CYS A 31 11.24 14.06 -81.42
CA CYS A 31 10.75 15.43 -81.42
C CYS A 31 9.29 15.64 -81.04
N ILE A 32 9.04 16.74 -80.31
CA ILE A 32 7.81 17.55 -80.42
C ILE A 32 8.03 18.55 -81.57
N LYS A 33 7.01 18.76 -82.41
CA LYS A 33 6.97 19.92 -83.32
C LYS A 33 6.34 21.12 -82.63
N ASP A 34 7.02 22.27 -82.67
CA ASP A 34 6.39 23.56 -82.40
C ASP A 34 5.65 24.06 -83.66
N LYS A 35 4.93 25.20 -83.55
CA LYS A 35 4.28 25.86 -84.69
C LYS A 35 5.29 26.50 -85.66
N GLU A 36 6.56 26.63 -85.27
CA GLU A 36 7.65 27.24 -86.03
C GLU A 36 8.37 26.21 -86.93
N GLY A 37 8.17 24.91 -86.67
CA GLY A 37 8.69 23.78 -87.45
C GLY A 37 10.08 23.28 -87.03
N ASP A 38 10.60 23.76 -85.91
CA ASP A 38 12.04 23.69 -85.61
C ASP A 38 12.35 22.60 -84.58
N ASN A 39 12.89 21.47 -85.07
CA ASN A 39 13.13 20.23 -84.32
C ASN A 39 14.25 20.36 -83.24
N LYS A 40 13.98 21.08 -82.14
CA LYS A 40 14.91 21.32 -81.02
C LYS A 40 14.97 20.16 -80.02
N CYS A 41 15.37 19.00 -80.53
CA CYS A 41 15.25 17.69 -79.88
C CYS A 41 16.51 17.25 -79.12
N LYS A 42 17.37 18.22 -78.78
CA LYS A 42 18.69 18.05 -78.17
C LYS A 42 19.09 19.32 -77.40
N GLY A 43 19.90 19.17 -76.35
CA GLY A 43 20.31 20.29 -75.50
C GLY A 43 19.12 20.92 -74.77
N LYS A 44 18.95 22.24 -74.90
CA LYS A 44 17.82 22.95 -74.30
C LYS A 44 16.59 22.96 -75.22
N LEU A 45 15.54 22.26 -74.80
CA LEU A 45 14.19 22.36 -75.37
C LEU A 45 13.39 23.43 -74.61
N THR A 46 12.58 24.23 -75.32
CA THR A 46 11.70 25.23 -74.72
C THR A 46 10.35 25.30 -75.42
N ILE A 47 9.27 25.06 -74.68
CA ILE A 47 7.88 25.10 -75.16
C ILE A 47 7.22 26.39 -74.65
N LYS A 48 6.63 27.20 -75.54
CA LYS A 48 6.02 28.51 -75.23
C LYS A 48 4.47 28.51 -75.26
N ALA A 49 3.83 27.36 -75.05
CA ALA A 49 2.51 27.12 -75.61
C ALA A 49 1.32 27.75 -74.85
N GLU A 50 0.54 28.53 -75.59
CA GLU A 50 -0.77 29.12 -75.22
C GLU A 50 -1.85 28.05 -74.96
N ASP A 51 -1.74 26.87 -75.60
CA ASP A 51 -2.79 25.85 -75.64
C ASP A 51 -2.76 24.85 -74.46
N ASN A 52 -1.86 25.05 -73.49
CA ASN A 52 -1.84 24.37 -72.18
C ASN A 52 -1.83 22.82 -72.23
N LYS A 53 -1.37 22.23 -73.34
CA LYS A 53 -1.36 20.78 -73.54
C LYS A 53 -0.52 20.03 -72.49
N PRO A 54 -1.04 18.93 -71.92
CA PRO A 54 -0.26 18.10 -71.01
C PRO A 54 0.84 17.35 -71.78
N LEU A 55 1.84 16.85 -71.06
CA LEU A 55 2.80 15.89 -71.62
C LEU A 55 2.17 14.49 -71.55
N CYS A 56 2.18 13.74 -72.66
CA CYS A 56 1.58 12.41 -72.69
C CYS A 56 2.38 11.38 -71.85
N GLU A 57 1.82 10.18 -71.72
CA GLU A 57 2.61 9.00 -71.36
C GLU A 57 3.79 8.83 -72.35
N GLU A 58 4.97 8.50 -71.82
CA GLU A 58 6.21 8.24 -72.56
C GLU A 58 6.74 9.36 -73.47
N ALA A 59 6.26 10.61 -73.31
CA ALA A 59 6.51 11.78 -74.18
C ALA A 59 7.98 12.16 -74.47
N PHE A 60 8.95 11.66 -73.71
CA PHE A 60 10.40 11.76 -73.90
C PHE A 60 11.12 10.50 -73.36
N MET A 61 10.46 9.35 -73.29
CA MET A 61 11.03 8.14 -72.68
C MET A 61 12.29 7.68 -73.44
N GLY A 62 13.40 7.55 -72.71
CA GLY A 62 14.71 7.18 -73.24
C GLY A 62 15.43 8.30 -74.01
N ASN A 63 15.02 9.57 -73.87
CA ASN A 63 15.67 10.65 -74.60
C ASN A 63 17.06 10.97 -74.02
N GLU A 64 18.11 10.55 -74.72
CA GLU A 64 19.49 10.79 -74.34
C GLU A 64 20.08 12.11 -74.88
N ALA A 65 19.27 13.01 -75.44
CA ALA A 65 19.74 14.19 -76.17
C ALA A 65 19.38 15.52 -75.48
N ILE A 66 18.23 15.59 -74.81
CA ILE A 66 17.78 16.78 -74.08
C ILE A 66 18.54 16.90 -72.75
N THR A 67 19.11 18.07 -72.50
CA THR A 67 19.79 18.42 -71.24
C THR A 67 18.93 19.33 -70.36
N ASN A 68 18.04 20.14 -70.94
CA ASN A 68 17.23 21.10 -70.21
C ASN A 68 15.83 21.18 -70.83
N PHE A 69 14.79 21.08 -70.02
CA PHE A 69 13.39 21.19 -70.43
C PHE A 69 12.72 22.41 -69.77
N GLU A 70 12.26 23.37 -70.57
CA GLU A 70 11.59 24.58 -70.10
C GLU A 70 10.20 24.73 -70.74
N TYR A 71 9.12 24.61 -69.97
CA TYR A 71 7.75 24.79 -70.46
C TYR A 71 7.11 26.04 -69.84
N LYS A 72 6.56 26.92 -70.68
CA LYS A 72 5.81 28.12 -70.34
C LYS A 72 4.34 27.99 -70.73
N PRO A 73 3.55 27.13 -70.07
CA PRO A 73 2.10 27.13 -70.18
C PRO A 73 1.52 28.37 -69.48
N GLU A 74 0.26 28.69 -69.76
CA GLU A 74 -0.53 29.68 -69.02
C GLU A 74 -1.23 29.09 -67.78
N GLN A 75 -1.46 27.78 -67.78
CA GLN A 75 -2.11 26.99 -66.73
C GLN A 75 -1.14 25.96 -66.10
N LYS A 76 -1.59 25.28 -65.05
CA LYS A 76 -0.88 24.09 -64.52
C LYS A 76 -0.89 22.96 -65.56
N VAL A 77 0.18 22.15 -65.59
CA VAL A 77 0.36 21.09 -66.59
C VAL A 77 0.41 19.70 -65.95
N VAL A 78 -0.32 18.74 -66.53
CA VAL A 78 -0.17 17.31 -66.24
C VAL A 78 1.05 16.74 -66.97
N ILE A 79 1.85 15.94 -66.26
CA ILE A 79 2.95 15.16 -66.84
C ILE A 79 2.56 13.69 -66.77
N GLY A 80 2.42 13.03 -67.93
CA GLY A 80 2.01 11.63 -68.02
C GLY A 80 2.99 10.62 -67.43
N ALA A 81 2.56 9.37 -67.32
CA ALA A 81 3.40 8.28 -66.84
C ALA A 81 4.65 8.11 -67.73
N ARG A 82 5.79 7.77 -67.12
CA ARG A 82 7.08 7.59 -67.82
C ARG A 82 7.54 8.75 -68.71
N ALA A 83 6.95 9.95 -68.59
CA ALA A 83 7.12 11.03 -69.58
C ALA A 83 8.59 11.38 -69.87
N PHE A 84 9.49 11.33 -68.88
CA PHE A 84 10.94 11.48 -69.04
C PHE A 84 11.71 10.24 -68.54
N LYS A 85 11.08 9.06 -68.45
CA LYS A 85 11.73 7.85 -67.94
C LYS A 85 12.99 7.53 -68.73
N ASN A 86 14.11 7.30 -68.05
CA ASN A 86 15.43 7.09 -68.63
C ASN A 86 15.91 8.23 -69.56
N ALA A 87 15.47 9.48 -69.37
CA ALA A 87 16.05 10.65 -70.03
C ALA A 87 17.42 10.99 -69.39
N THR A 88 18.42 10.13 -69.64
CA THR A 88 19.66 10.06 -68.84
C THR A 88 20.50 11.33 -68.80
N LYS A 89 20.36 12.23 -69.78
CA LYS A 89 21.08 13.52 -69.85
C LYS A 89 20.27 14.73 -69.37
N LEU A 90 18.99 14.55 -69.00
CA LEU A 90 18.11 15.63 -68.56
C LEU A 90 18.53 16.16 -67.18
N ALA A 91 19.17 17.33 -67.15
CA ALA A 91 19.73 17.93 -65.95
C ALA A 91 18.76 18.88 -65.23
N THR A 92 17.87 19.57 -65.96
CA THR A 92 16.91 20.53 -65.37
C THR A 92 15.53 20.47 -66.02
N VAL A 93 14.49 20.55 -65.19
CA VAL A 93 13.09 20.69 -65.61
C VAL A 93 12.52 21.97 -65.00
N THR A 94 11.83 22.80 -65.79
CA THR A 94 11.27 24.08 -65.33
C THR A 94 9.93 24.35 -65.98
N ILE A 95 8.87 24.57 -65.19
CA ILE A 95 7.49 24.72 -65.68
C ILE A 95 6.86 25.97 -65.05
N LYS A 96 6.64 27.02 -65.86
CA LYS A 96 6.34 28.39 -65.38
C LYS A 96 5.12 28.48 -64.46
N ASN A 97 4.04 27.77 -64.79
CA ASN A 97 2.78 27.77 -64.03
C ASN A 97 2.58 26.47 -63.22
N LYS A 98 3.68 25.85 -62.77
CA LYS A 98 3.71 24.63 -61.94
C LYS A 98 3.13 23.38 -62.62
N ILE A 99 3.18 22.28 -61.88
CA ILE A 99 2.66 20.96 -62.25
C ILE A 99 1.26 20.81 -61.65
N GLN A 100 0.32 20.23 -62.40
CA GLN A 100 -1.02 19.86 -61.92
C GLN A 100 -1.00 18.48 -61.27
N SER A 101 -0.38 17.52 -61.95
CA SER A 101 -0.16 16.16 -61.48
C SER A 101 1.00 15.50 -62.23
N LEU A 102 1.54 14.46 -61.62
CA LEU A 102 2.57 13.58 -62.17
C LEU A 102 1.96 12.19 -62.40
N GLY A 103 2.43 11.47 -63.41
CA GLY A 103 2.20 10.03 -63.57
C GLY A 103 3.28 9.18 -62.90
N ASP A 104 3.02 7.87 -62.80
CA ASP A 104 4.00 6.90 -62.33
C ASP A 104 5.27 6.90 -63.21
N GLU A 105 6.43 6.68 -62.59
CA GLU A 105 7.75 6.65 -63.24
C GLU A 105 8.12 7.93 -64.04
N ALA A 106 7.40 9.05 -63.89
CA ALA A 106 7.51 10.20 -64.81
C ALA A 106 8.93 10.76 -65.01
N PHE A 107 9.82 10.67 -64.03
CA PHE A 107 11.25 10.99 -64.14
C PHE A 107 12.17 9.81 -63.74
N GLY A 108 11.65 8.60 -63.61
CA GLY A 108 12.44 7.42 -63.20
C GLY A 108 13.65 7.20 -64.11
N GLY A 109 14.86 7.09 -63.55
CA GLY A 109 16.10 6.96 -64.31
C GLY A 109 16.65 8.26 -64.91
N CYS A 110 16.15 9.44 -64.54
CA CYS A 110 16.76 10.73 -64.88
C CYS A 110 18.05 10.97 -64.06
N VAL A 111 19.10 10.18 -64.31
CA VAL A 111 20.34 10.18 -63.51
C VAL A 111 21.05 11.54 -63.44
N ALA A 112 20.87 12.40 -64.46
CA ALA A 112 21.44 13.75 -64.51
C ALA A 112 20.61 14.84 -63.80
N LEU A 113 19.34 14.59 -63.47
CA LEU A 113 18.42 15.61 -62.97
C LEU A 113 18.85 16.12 -61.59
N THR A 114 19.20 17.40 -61.45
CA THR A 114 19.78 17.92 -60.21
C THR A 114 18.75 18.48 -59.22
N THR A 115 17.66 19.04 -59.73
CA THR A 115 16.63 19.76 -58.96
C THR A 115 15.25 19.68 -59.61
N ILE A 116 14.18 19.65 -58.80
CA ILE A 116 12.80 19.85 -59.29
C ILE A 116 11.90 20.58 -58.28
N GLU A 117 10.95 21.38 -58.78
CA GLU A 117 9.90 22.02 -57.99
C GLU A 117 8.58 21.22 -58.10
N LEU A 118 8.00 20.86 -56.96
CA LEU A 118 6.81 20.00 -56.82
C LEU A 118 5.62 20.76 -56.19
N LYS A 119 5.63 22.08 -56.35
CA LYS A 119 4.74 23.01 -55.66
C LYS A 119 3.27 22.85 -56.04
N ASP A 120 2.42 22.83 -55.01
CA ASP A 120 0.97 22.56 -55.05
C ASP A 120 0.59 21.08 -55.36
N LEU A 121 1.52 20.13 -55.30
CA LEU A 121 1.20 18.70 -55.44
C LEU A 121 0.82 18.08 -54.09
N THR A 122 -0.14 17.15 -54.09
CA THR A 122 -0.55 16.35 -52.91
C THR A 122 0.14 14.99 -52.84
N THR A 123 0.54 14.44 -53.99
CA THR A 123 0.95 13.04 -54.14
C THR A 123 2.17 12.96 -55.04
N ILE A 124 3.20 12.21 -54.62
CA ILE A 124 4.29 11.78 -55.49
C ILE A 124 4.03 10.34 -55.95
N PRO A 125 3.82 10.09 -57.26
CA PRO A 125 3.47 8.77 -57.79
C PRO A 125 4.54 7.69 -57.62
N THR A 126 4.15 6.46 -57.97
CA THR A 126 4.99 5.26 -57.92
C THR A 126 6.27 5.50 -58.70
N LYS A 127 7.43 5.27 -58.09
CA LYS A 127 8.75 5.33 -58.75
C LYS A 127 9.06 6.66 -59.46
N CYS A 128 8.34 7.76 -59.14
CA CYS A 128 8.36 8.98 -59.93
C CYS A 128 9.77 9.57 -60.12
N PHE A 129 10.62 9.46 -59.10
CA PHE A 129 12.04 9.85 -59.11
C PHE A 129 12.99 8.68 -58.79
N GLU A 130 12.58 7.43 -59.03
CA GLU A 130 13.45 6.26 -58.79
C GLU A 130 14.75 6.39 -59.60
N GLY A 131 15.90 6.19 -58.97
CA GLY A 131 17.21 6.23 -59.64
C GLY A 131 17.65 7.61 -60.14
N CYS A 132 17.02 8.71 -59.69
CA CYS A 132 17.49 10.08 -60.00
C CYS A 132 18.75 10.43 -59.18
N THR A 133 19.88 9.80 -59.50
CA THR A 133 21.10 9.75 -58.65
C THR A 133 21.75 11.10 -58.34
N LEU A 134 21.52 12.14 -59.16
CA LEU A 134 22.01 13.51 -58.90
C LEU A 134 20.93 14.47 -58.37
N LEU A 135 19.69 14.00 -58.13
CA LEU A 135 18.58 14.82 -57.63
C LEU A 135 18.77 15.15 -56.15
N THR A 136 19.62 16.14 -55.88
CA THR A 136 20.01 16.53 -54.52
C THR A 136 18.93 17.32 -53.78
N LYS A 137 18.08 18.08 -54.50
CA LYS A 137 17.13 19.03 -53.93
C LYS A 137 15.76 19.02 -54.59
N VAL A 138 14.72 18.91 -53.77
CA VAL A 138 13.31 19.15 -54.10
C VAL A 138 12.87 20.46 -53.44
N THR A 139 11.95 21.21 -54.07
CA THR A 139 11.33 22.41 -53.48
C THR A 139 9.81 22.41 -53.65
N GLY A 140 9.07 23.03 -52.73
CA GLY A 140 7.61 23.07 -52.78
C GLY A 140 6.93 21.79 -52.27
N SER A 141 7.62 21.00 -51.42
CA SER A 141 7.08 19.76 -50.85
C SER A 141 6.05 19.99 -49.74
N GLU A 142 5.83 21.25 -49.33
CA GLU A 142 4.99 21.65 -48.20
C GLU A 142 3.51 21.19 -48.29
N THR A 143 3.02 20.79 -49.47
CA THR A 143 1.63 20.33 -49.70
C THR A 143 1.48 18.82 -49.90
N ILE A 144 2.59 18.06 -49.95
CA ILE A 144 2.55 16.63 -50.27
C ILE A 144 2.12 15.85 -49.03
N THR A 145 1.02 15.11 -49.13
CA THR A 145 0.46 14.24 -48.08
C THR A 145 0.76 12.76 -48.32
N ILE A 146 1.04 12.37 -49.57
CA ILE A 146 1.25 10.97 -49.98
C ILE A 146 2.56 10.83 -50.78
N TYR A 147 3.41 9.92 -50.33
CA TYR A 147 4.57 9.42 -51.09
C TYR A 147 4.31 7.95 -51.46
N GLU A 148 4.15 7.64 -52.75
CA GLU A 148 3.87 6.26 -53.21
C GLU A 148 5.13 5.38 -53.25
N GLU A 149 4.93 4.09 -53.56
CA GLU A 149 5.99 3.06 -53.60
C GLU A 149 7.21 3.53 -54.41
N SER A 150 8.40 3.40 -53.81
CA SER A 150 9.69 3.73 -54.44
C SER A 150 9.81 5.18 -54.97
N SER A 151 8.93 6.11 -54.58
CA SER A 151 8.79 7.45 -55.17
C SER A 151 10.10 8.27 -55.30
N PHE A 152 11.04 8.15 -54.36
CA PHE A 152 12.38 8.74 -54.39
C PHE A 152 13.53 7.71 -54.24
N LYS A 153 13.24 6.42 -54.40
CA LYS A 153 14.20 5.32 -54.20
C LYS A 153 15.48 5.50 -55.02
N MET A 154 16.64 5.30 -54.40
CA MET A 154 17.97 5.45 -55.00
C MET A 154 18.26 6.84 -55.62
N SER A 155 17.49 7.88 -55.28
CA SER A 155 17.78 9.25 -55.72
C SER A 155 18.91 9.91 -54.92
N GLY A 156 19.46 10.99 -55.46
CA GLY A 156 20.54 11.78 -54.83
C GLY A 156 20.11 12.65 -53.66
N LEU A 157 18.86 12.55 -53.20
CA LEU A 157 18.19 13.53 -52.34
C LEU A 157 18.86 13.65 -50.98
N THR A 158 19.38 14.84 -50.65
CA THR A 158 20.16 15.08 -49.41
C THR A 158 19.33 15.67 -48.27
N ALA A 159 18.21 16.32 -48.58
CA ALA A 159 17.23 16.82 -47.62
C ALA A 159 15.83 16.87 -48.25
N ILE A 160 14.80 16.67 -47.42
CA ILE A 160 13.40 16.92 -47.75
C ILE A 160 12.67 17.40 -46.49
N THR A 161 11.75 18.34 -46.65
CA THR A 161 10.83 18.74 -45.59
C THR A 161 9.49 18.06 -45.84
N PHE A 162 9.06 17.20 -44.91
CA PHE A 162 7.73 16.61 -44.93
C PHE A 162 6.69 17.60 -44.39
N ALA A 163 5.47 17.55 -44.93
CA ALA A 163 4.35 18.32 -44.42
C ALA A 163 3.79 17.67 -43.14
N GLU A 164 3.29 18.48 -42.21
CA GLU A 164 2.59 17.97 -41.01
C GLU A 164 1.35 17.12 -41.36
N THR A 165 0.83 17.26 -42.58
CA THR A 165 -0.33 16.55 -43.12
C THR A 165 0.02 15.27 -43.88
N VAL A 166 1.26 14.74 -43.79
CA VAL A 166 1.63 13.46 -44.41
C VAL A 166 0.88 12.29 -43.78
N THR A 167 0.05 11.63 -44.59
CA THR A 167 -0.76 10.47 -44.19
C THR A 167 -0.17 9.15 -44.63
N LYS A 168 0.66 9.14 -45.69
CA LYS A 168 1.21 7.91 -46.29
C LYS A 168 2.66 8.02 -46.75
N PHE A 169 3.47 7.06 -46.28
CA PHE A 169 4.73 6.64 -46.91
C PHE A 169 4.54 5.22 -47.46
N GLY A 170 4.60 5.03 -48.78
CA GLY A 170 4.58 3.73 -49.44
C GLY A 170 5.91 2.98 -49.35
N ASP A 171 5.89 1.67 -49.59
CA ASP A 171 7.07 0.81 -49.48
C ASP A 171 8.26 1.35 -50.28
N TYR A 172 9.46 1.22 -49.72
CA TYR A 172 10.74 1.68 -50.32
C TYR A 172 10.85 3.17 -50.68
N ALA A 173 9.88 4.04 -50.31
CA ALA A 173 9.77 5.40 -50.89
C ALA A 173 11.05 6.26 -50.86
N PHE A 174 11.89 6.16 -49.82
CA PHE A 174 13.18 6.87 -49.70
C PHE A 174 14.38 5.92 -49.55
N MET A 175 14.21 4.63 -49.91
CA MET A 175 15.27 3.61 -49.83
C MET A 175 16.52 4.06 -50.60
N GLY A 176 17.69 3.96 -49.97
CA GLY A 176 18.98 4.22 -50.61
C GLY A 176 19.20 5.68 -51.05
N THR A 177 18.41 6.63 -50.54
CA THR A 177 18.62 8.08 -50.76
C THR A 177 19.89 8.59 -50.08
N LYS A 178 20.10 9.92 -50.08
CA LYS A 178 21.29 10.56 -49.48
C LYS A 178 20.93 11.51 -48.33
N LEU A 179 19.74 11.32 -47.74
CA LEU A 179 19.24 12.11 -46.63
C LEU A 179 20.22 12.06 -45.45
N THR A 180 20.52 13.22 -44.86
CA THR A 180 21.38 13.33 -43.68
C THR A 180 20.58 13.35 -42.38
N THR A 181 19.39 13.93 -42.42
CA THR A 181 18.46 14.03 -41.28
C THR A 181 17.04 13.76 -41.73
N ILE A 182 16.22 13.15 -40.88
CA ILE A 182 14.77 12.99 -41.09
C ILE A 182 14.00 13.57 -39.90
N THR A 183 12.91 14.26 -40.17
CA THR A 183 11.92 14.68 -39.15
C THR A 183 10.55 14.28 -39.66
N PHE A 184 9.89 13.39 -38.92
CA PHE A 184 8.54 12.92 -39.24
C PHE A 184 7.51 14.02 -38.96
N PRO A 185 6.30 13.96 -39.56
CA PRO A 185 5.19 14.79 -39.14
C PRO A 185 4.84 14.52 -37.66
N THR A 186 4.25 15.52 -36.99
CA THR A 186 3.71 15.38 -35.64
C THR A 186 2.33 14.71 -35.63
N THR A 187 1.57 14.83 -36.73
CA THR A 187 0.24 14.19 -36.88
C THR A 187 0.35 12.71 -37.29
N ALA A 188 -0.74 11.96 -37.13
CA ALA A 188 -0.74 10.51 -37.29
C ALA A 188 -0.61 10.05 -38.76
N VAL A 189 0.50 9.37 -39.09
CA VAL A 189 0.72 8.71 -40.38
C VAL A 189 -0.15 7.47 -40.47
N THR A 190 -1.22 7.52 -41.26
CA THR A 190 -2.19 6.42 -41.43
C THR A 190 -1.67 5.21 -42.19
N THR A 191 -0.59 5.33 -42.95
CA THR A 191 0.03 4.21 -43.69
C THR A 191 1.54 4.41 -43.75
N PHE A 192 2.28 3.54 -43.07
CA PHE A 192 3.74 3.53 -43.08
C PHE A 192 4.20 2.18 -43.63
N GLY A 193 4.74 2.21 -44.85
CA GLY A 193 5.21 1.03 -45.59
C GLY A 193 6.52 0.45 -45.08
N LYS A 194 6.94 -0.68 -45.66
CA LYS A 194 8.20 -1.36 -45.33
C LYS A 194 9.38 -0.72 -46.06
N ARG A 195 10.59 -0.87 -45.50
CA ARG A 195 11.88 -0.46 -46.14
C ARG A 195 11.98 1.02 -46.54
N VAL A 196 11.12 1.90 -46.01
CA VAL A 196 10.95 3.28 -46.47
C VAL A 196 12.25 4.08 -46.43
N PHE A 197 13.07 3.92 -45.39
CA PHE A 197 14.35 4.60 -45.22
C PHE A 197 15.54 3.61 -45.20
N GLU A 198 15.38 2.41 -45.79
CA GLU A 198 16.42 1.37 -45.81
C GLU A 198 17.65 1.84 -46.60
N GLY A 199 18.85 1.55 -46.09
CA GLY A 199 20.12 1.77 -46.81
C GLY A 199 20.56 3.23 -46.92
N ILE A 200 19.98 4.17 -46.16
CA ILE A 200 20.43 5.57 -46.13
C ILE A 200 21.71 5.68 -45.29
N VAL A 201 22.84 5.26 -45.86
CA VAL A 201 24.19 5.30 -45.25
C VAL A 201 24.74 6.71 -44.96
N THR A 202 23.95 7.75 -45.24
CA THR A 202 24.22 9.16 -44.93
C THR A 202 23.44 9.67 -43.72
N LEU A 203 22.39 8.97 -43.28
CA LEU A 203 21.49 9.40 -42.22
C LEU A 203 22.23 9.37 -40.87
N THR A 204 22.39 10.53 -40.24
CA THR A 204 23.02 10.63 -38.91
C THR A 204 22.00 10.68 -37.78
N SER A 205 20.82 11.26 -38.04
CA SER A 205 19.78 11.43 -37.02
C SER A 205 18.35 11.41 -37.58
N THR A 206 17.40 10.89 -36.80
CA THR A 206 15.96 10.98 -37.11
C THR A 206 15.12 11.34 -35.88
N THR A 207 14.10 12.18 -36.07
CA THR A 207 13.04 12.47 -35.10
C THR A 207 11.77 11.79 -35.56
N ILE A 208 11.29 10.78 -34.82
CA ILE A 208 10.19 9.90 -35.20
C ILE A 208 8.96 10.22 -34.35
N THR A 209 8.10 11.07 -34.88
CA THR A 209 6.77 11.41 -34.34
C THR A 209 5.68 10.83 -35.25
N GLY A 210 4.41 11.01 -34.89
CA GLY A 210 3.28 10.68 -35.77
C GLY A 210 3.03 9.19 -36.02
N THR A 211 3.74 8.27 -35.36
CA THR A 211 3.52 6.82 -35.50
C THR A 211 3.66 6.07 -34.17
N THR A 212 2.88 4.98 -34.01
CA THR A 212 3.01 4.01 -32.92
C THR A 212 3.78 2.74 -33.33
N THR A 213 4.12 2.58 -34.61
CA THR A 213 4.80 1.39 -35.14
C THR A 213 5.91 1.78 -36.10
N ILE A 214 7.06 1.12 -36.00
CA ILE A 214 8.13 1.18 -37.00
C ILE A 214 8.02 -0.08 -37.88
N PRO A 215 7.71 0.05 -39.18
CA PRO A 215 7.62 -1.09 -40.09
C PRO A 215 8.94 -1.84 -40.28
N ASP A 216 8.83 -3.02 -40.89
CA ASP A 216 9.99 -3.89 -41.15
C ASP A 216 11.02 -3.18 -42.03
N PHE A 217 12.29 -3.37 -41.69
CA PHE A 217 13.49 -2.84 -42.35
C PHE A 217 13.55 -1.31 -42.46
N THR A 218 12.69 -0.55 -41.77
CA THR A 218 12.53 0.91 -41.96
C THR A 218 13.85 1.68 -42.00
N PHE A 219 14.78 1.45 -41.07
CA PHE A 219 16.12 2.06 -41.04
C PHE A 219 17.25 1.04 -41.20
N ASN A 220 16.97 -0.16 -41.72
CA ASN A 220 17.96 -1.21 -41.94
C ASN A 220 19.16 -0.68 -42.75
N GLY A 221 20.38 -0.90 -42.29
CA GLY A 221 21.59 -0.45 -42.99
C GLY A 221 21.81 1.06 -43.00
N CYS A 222 21.12 1.84 -42.15
CA CYS A 222 21.48 3.24 -41.90
C CYS A 222 22.74 3.31 -41.01
N THR A 223 23.89 2.94 -41.56
CA THR A 223 25.17 2.70 -40.85
C THR A 223 25.80 3.91 -40.17
N LYS A 224 25.19 5.11 -40.29
CA LYS A 224 25.59 6.32 -39.56
C LYS A 224 24.54 6.83 -38.59
N LEU A 225 23.37 6.17 -38.48
CA LEU A 225 22.27 6.63 -37.65
C LEU A 225 22.63 6.43 -36.18
N ALA A 226 23.03 7.51 -35.53
CA ALA A 226 23.49 7.54 -34.15
C ALA A 226 22.48 8.18 -33.19
N THR A 227 21.58 9.03 -33.68
CA THR A 227 20.61 9.76 -32.85
C THR A 227 19.18 9.53 -33.32
N VAL A 228 18.36 8.91 -32.46
CA VAL A 228 16.93 8.68 -32.69
C VAL A 228 16.16 9.31 -31.53
N THR A 229 15.14 10.12 -31.83
CA THR A 229 14.37 10.89 -30.83
C THR A 229 12.87 10.91 -31.14
N GLY A 230 12.03 11.30 -30.17
CA GLY A 230 10.59 11.54 -30.34
C GLY A 230 9.69 10.30 -30.38
N PHE A 231 10.28 9.10 -30.38
CA PHE A 231 9.56 7.82 -30.52
C PHE A 231 8.84 7.35 -29.24
N ASP A 232 8.49 8.27 -28.35
CA ASP A 232 7.81 8.02 -27.08
C ASP A 232 6.42 7.38 -27.24
N ALA A 233 5.81 7.48 -28.43
CA ALA A 233 4.56 6.83 -28.79
C ALA A 233 4.70 5.44 -29.44
N VAL A 234 5.92 4.98 -29.75
CA VAL A 234 6.14 3.71 -30.48
C VAL A 234 5.98 2.50 -29.56
N THR A 235 5.04 1.61 -29.88
CA THR A 235 4.74 0.38 -29.11
C THR A 235 5.23 -0.88 -29.82
N SER A 236 5.55 -0.82 -31.12
CA SER A 236 5.95 -1.97 -31.94
C SER A 236 7.10 -1.66 -32.89
N PHE A 237 8.14 -2.49 -32.84
CA PHE A 237 9.26 -2.49 -33.78
C PHE A 237 9.14 -3.67 -34.74
N GLY A 238 9.15 -3.42 -36.04
CA GLY A 238 9.13 -4.41 -37.11
C GLY A 238 10.47 -5.10 -37.33
N ASP A 239 10.47 -6.12 -38.19
CA ASP A 239 11.61 -7.01 -38.38
C ASP A 239 12.78 -6.24 -39.02
N SER A 240 14.00 -6.39 -38.49
CA SER A 240 15.21 -5.64 -38.91
C SER A 240 15.08 -4.10 -38.90
N SER A 241 14.09 -3.53 -38.21
CA SER A 241 13.72 -2.10 -38.31
C SER A 241 14.85 -1.10 -38.02
N PHE A 242 15.80 -1.43 -37.15
CA PHE A 242 17.01 -0.65 -36.83
C PHE A 242 18.32 -1.45 -37.01
N SER A 243 18.31 -2.54 -37.78
CA SER A 243 19.50 -3.36 -38.01
C SER A 243 20.63 -2.55 -38.67
N LYS A 244 21.87 -2.80 -38.25
CA LYS A 244 23.10 -2.19 -38.80
C LYS A 244 23.11 -0.65 -38.72
N THR A 245 22.61 -0.12 -37.61
CA THR A 245 22.69 1.30 -37.25
C THR A 245 23.85 1.58 -36.27
N ALA A 246 24.05 2.85 -35.89
CA ALA A 246 25.19 3.32 -35.10
C ALA A 246 24.76 3.99 -33.77
N MET A 247 23.58 3.63 -33.25
CA MET A 247 23.07 4.17 -31.98
C MET A 247 23.96 3.73 -30.80
N PRO A 248 24.47 4.67 -29.97
CA PRO A 248 25.25 4.33 -28.78
C PRO A 248 24.37 3.98 -27.57
N THR A 249 23.08 4.33 -27.63
CA THR A 249 22.08 4.12 -26.59
C THR A 249 20.75 3.76 -27.25
N ILE A 250 20.05 2.75 -26.71
CA ILE A 250 18.69 2.39 -27.13
C ILE A 250 17.80 2.51 -25.90
N THR A 251 16.90 3.50 -25.90
CA THR A 251 15.97 3.76 -24.79
C THR A 251 14.56 3.42 -25.24
N PHE A 252 13.94 2.43 -24.61
CA PHE A 252 12.56 2.03 -24.90
C PHE A 252 11.58 2.73 -23.96
N ASN A 253 10.39 3.09 -24.44
CA ASN A 253 9.29 3.52 -23.57
C ASN A 253 8.67 2.30 -22.84
N LYS A 254 7.83 2.56 -21.83
CA LYS A 254 7.15 1.51 -21.05
C LYS A 254 5.94 0.87 -21.74
N ALA A 255 5.64 1.26 -22.97
CA ALA A 255 4.50 0.78 -23.78
C ALA A 255 4.93 -0.09 -24.97
N VAL A 256 6.23 -0.38 -25.14
CA VAL A 256 6.73 -1.33 -26.14
C VAL A 256 6.24 -2.73 -25.81
N THR A 257 5.42 -3.32 -26.69
CA THR A 257 4.89 -4.68 -26.55
C THR A 257 5.45 -5.64 -27.60
N LYS A 258 5.99 -5.15 -28.71
CA LYS A 258 6.60 -5.98 -29.77
C LYS A 258 8.01 -5.52 -30.16
N LEU A 259 8.93 -6.48 -30.19
CA LEU A 259 10.21 -6.45 -30.90
C LEU A 259 10.18 -7.53 -32.00
N GLY A 260 10.24 -7.14 -33.26
CA GLY A 260 10.29 -8.04 -34.43
C GLY A 260 11.66 -8.71 -34.62
N ASP A 261 11.71 -9.70 -35.51
CA ASP A 261 12.92 -10.51 -35.75
C ASP A 261 14.07 -9.63 -36.24
N LEU A 262 15.29 -9.83 -35.71
CA LEU A 262 16.48 -9.05 -36.05
C LEU A 262 16.36 -7.52 -35.83
N ALA A 263 15.34 -7.01 -35.11
CA ALA A 263 15.00 -5.58 -35.07
C ALA A 263 16.18 -4.64 -34.76
N PHE A 264 17.12 -5.05 -33.90
CA PHE A 264 18.34 -4.30 -33.54
C PHE A 264 19.62 -5.11 -33.85
N ASN A 265 19.57 -6.03 -34.82
CA ASN A 265 20.71 -6.85 -35.23
C ASN A 265 21.89 -5.98 -35.71
N ALA A 266 23.09 -6.26 -35.21
CA ALA A 266 24.35 -5.62 -35.57
C ALA A 266 24.34 -4.08 -35.45
N VAL A 267 23.61 -3.53 -34.46
CA VAL A 267 23.86 -2.16 -33.99
C VAL A 267 25.31 -2.07 -33.52
N THR A 268 26.03 -1.03 -33.95
CA THR A 268 27.51 -1.02 -33.86
C THR A 268 28.08 -0.36 -32.61
N ALA A 269 27.31 0.50 -31.92
CA ALA A 269 27.85 1.37 -30.86
C ALA A 269 27.25 1.18 -29.45
N VAL A 270 26.18 0.40 -29.29
CA VAL A 270 25.46 0.28 -28.01
C VAL A 270 26.16 -0.68 -27.04
N THR A 271 26.51 -0.20 -25.84
CA THR A 271 27.23 -1.00 -24.83
C THR A 271 26.33 -1.58 -23.75
N THR A 272 25.15 -1.01 -23.53
CA THR A 272 24.17 -1.45 -22.54
C THR A 272 22.77 -1.32 -23.11
N ILE A 273 21.92 -2.32 -22.91
CA ILE A 273 20.50 -2.30 -23.33
C ILE A 273 19.63 -2.72 -22.14
N ILE A 274 18.60 -1.92 -21.84
CA ILE A 274 17.52 -2.29 -20.93
C ILE A 274 16.32 -2.68 -21.79
N ILE A 275 15.97 -3.96 -21.81
CA ILE A 275 14.96 -4.53 -22.71
C ILE A 275 13.58 -4.36 -22.05
N PRO A 276 12.60 -3.74 -22.71
CA PRO A 276 11.25 -3.57 -22.16
C PRO A 276 10.54 -4.92 -22.05
N THR A 277 9.61 -5.04 -21.10
CA THR A 277 8.75 -6.23 -20.96
C THR A 277 7.79 -6.35 -22.15
N VAL A 278 8.01 -7.32 -23.02
CA VAL A 278 7.27 -7.46 -24.30
C VAL A 278 6.38 -8.70 -24.34
N THR A 279 5.24 -8.59 -25.04
CA THR A 279 4.36 -9.73 -25.36
C THR A 279 4.82 -10.47 -26.62
N THR A 280 5.66 -9.85 -27.45
CA THR A 280 6.25 -10.45 -28.64
C THR A 280 7.73 -10.09 -28.70
N PHE A 281 8.58 -11.11 -28.50
CA PHE A 281 10.03 -11.00 -28.57
C PHE A 281 10.50 -11.91 -29.71
N GLY A 282 10.89 -11.29 -30.83
CA GLY A 282 11.36 -11.99 -32.03
C GLY A 282 12.72 -12.69 -31.83
N ILE A 283 13.17 -13.43 -32.84
CA ILE A 283 14.47 -14.10 -32.84
C ILE A 283 15.59 -13.17 -33.31
N HIS A 284 16.82 -13.43 -32.83
CA HIS A 284 18.04 -12.70 -33.22
C HIS A 284 17.99 -11.17 -33.04
N VAL A 285 17.14 -10.66 -32.14
CA VAL A 285 16.83 -9.21 -32.00
C VAL A 285 18.05 -8.34 -31.73
N PHE A 286 19.00 -8.81 -30.91
CA PHE A 286 20.24 -8.12 -30.57
C PHE A 286 21.48 -8.91 -31.05
N ASP A 287 21.32 -9.82 -32.02
CA ASP A 287 22.39 -10.62 -32.62
C ASP A 287 23.43 -9.71 -33.30
N GLY A 288 24.71 -10.03 -33.18
CA GLY A 288 25.82 -9.31 -33.79
C GLY A 288 26.18 -7.95 -33.16
N ILE A 289 25.59 -7.56 -32.02
CA ILE A 289 26.00 -6.33 -31.29
C ILE A 289 27.31 -6.61 -30.54
N THR A 290 28.42 -6.61 -31.28
CA THR A 290 29.77 -6.93 -30.78
C THR A 290 30.25 -6.01 -29.66
N THR A 291 29.67 -4.82 -29.52
CA THR A 291 29.98 -3.81 -28.49
C THR A 291 29.13 -3.92 -27.21
N LEU A 292 28.07 -4.76 -27.20
CA LEU A 292 27.20 -4.96 -26.05
C LEU A 292 27.99 -5.62 -24.90
N LYS A 293 27.95 -5.02 -23.71
CA LYS A 293 28.61 -5.51 -22.49
C LYS A 293 27.62 -6.04 -21.46
N HIS A 294 26.45 -5.41 -21.39
CA HIS A 294 25.41 -5.70 -20.42
C HIS A 294 24.03 -5.64 -21.07
N ALA A 295 23.23 -6.69 -20.86
CA ALA A 295 21.82 -6.71 -21.21
C ALA A 295 20.97 -6.89 -19.95
N ASP A 296 19.96 -6.03 -19.76
CA ASP A 296 18.96 -6.18 -18.71
C ASP A 296 17.64 -6.67 -19.34
N LEU A 297 17.10 -7.78 -18.85
CA LEU A 297 15.89 -8.41 -19.39
C LEU A 297 14.58 -7.84 -18.83
N SER A 298 14.62 -6.92 -17.85
CA SER A 298 13.45 -6.50 -17.07
C SER A 298 12.60 -7.70 -16.60
N GLU A 299 11.31 -7.78 -16.97
CA GLU A 299 10.40 -8.84 -16.52
C GLU A 299 10.17 -9.92 -17.59
N ASN A 300 11.03 -10.01 -18.62
CA ASN A 300 10.81 -10.89 -19.76
C ASN A 300 10.96 -12.38 -19.40
N ILE A 301 9.94 -13.17 -19.75
CA ILE A 301 9.86 -14.61 -19.44
C ILE A 301 10.63 -15.53 -20.41
N ILE A 302 11.10 -14.99 -21.54
CA ILE A 302 11.74 -15.75 -22.63
C ILE A 302 12.96 -14.97 -23.13
N ILE A 303 14.06 -15.68 -23.37
CA ILE A 303 15.17 -15.22 -24.23
C ILE A 303 15.05 -16.00 -25.56
N PRO A 304 14.62 -15.38 -26.67
CA PRO A 304 14.41 -16.07 -27.94
C PRO A 304 15.66 -16.72 -28.57
N LYS A 305 15.46 -17.46 -29.67
CA LYS A 305 16.55 -18.03 -30.48
C LYS A 305 17.51 -16.91 -30.92
N GLY A 306 18.81 -17.09 -30.70
CA GLY A 306 19.84 -16.18 -31.24
C GLY A 306 19.88 -14.77 -30.64
N THR A 307 19.09 -14.45 -29.61
CA THR A 307 18.85 -13.06 -29.15
C THR A 307 20.12 -12.23 -28.94
N PHE A 308 21.18 -12.82 -28.36
CA PHE A 308 22.48 -12.16 -28.15
C PHE A 308 23.61 -12.90 -28.88
N SER A 309 23.30 -13.69 -29.92
CA SER A 309 24.31 -14.32 -30.77
C SER A 309 25.37 -13.29 -31.21
N GLY A 310 26.65 -13.68 -31.27
CA GLY A 310 27.73 -12.80 -31.70
C GLY A 310 28.01 -11.56 -30.82
N CYS A 311 27.39 -11.42 -29.65
CA CYS A 311 27.67 -10.32 -28.71
C CYS A 311 29.00 -10.55 -27.96
N SER A 312 30.11 -10.41 -28.69
CA SER A 312 31.47 -10.76 -28.25
C SER A 312 31.94 -10.10 -26.95
N GLU A 313 31.45 -8.90 -26.62
CA GLU A 313 31.79 -8.18 -25.40
C GLU A 313 30.84 -8.46 -24.21
N LEU A 314 29.75 -9.21 -24.42
CA LEU A 314 28.70 -9.42 -23.42
C LEU A 314 29.26 -10.21 -22.26
N ASN A 315 29.19 -9.64 -21.06
CA ASN A 315 29.77 -10.20 -19.83
C ASN A 315 28.79 -10.23 -18.65
N ASN A 316 27.64 -9.56 -18.77
CA ASN A 316 26.58 -9.56 -17.77
C ASN A 316 25.19 -9.62 -18.44
N VAL A 317 24.29 -10.45 -17.90
CA VAL A 317 22.88 -10.51 -18.27
C VAL A 317 22.05 -10.49 -16.98
N SER A 318 21.39 -9.37 -16.71
CA SER A 318 20.63 -9.14 -15.46
C SER A 318 19.12 -9.30 -15.66
N SER A 319 18.40 -9.23 -14.54
CA SER A 319 16.93 -9.33 -14.47
C SER A 319 16.37 -10.66 -15.00
N THR A 320 17.10 -11.75 -14.77
CA THR A 320 16.74 -13.10 -15.24
C THR A 320 15.68 -13.80 -14.38
N GLN A 321 15.10 -13.11 -13.38
CA GLN A 321 14.25 -13.72 -12.35
C GLN A 321 12.95 -14.35 -12.86
N LYS A 322 12.53 -14.02 -14.09
CA LYS A 322 11.32 -14.57 -14.73
C LYS A 322 11.59 -15.46 -15.94
N VAL A 323 12.86 -15.67 -16.32
CA VAL A 323 13.24 -16.40 -17.54
C VAL A 323 12.89 -17.89 -17.44
N ALA A 324 11.74 -18.27 -17.99
CA ALA A 324 11.25 -19.64 -18.07
C ALA A 324 11.77 -20.39 -19.31
N THR A 325 12.30 -19.68 -20.32
CA THR A 325 12.82 -20.27 -21.56
C THR A 325 14.04 -19.52 -22.09
N VAL A 326 15.10 -20.27 -22.42
CA VAL A 326 16.25 -19.78 -23.19
C VAL A 326 16.34 -20.55 -24.51
N GLY A 327 16.25 -19.84 -25.64
CA GLY A 327 16.22 -20.41 -26.99
C GLY A 327 17.58 -20.89 -27.50
N LYS A 328 17.56 -21.69 -28.57
CA LYS A 328 18.77 -22.19 -29.24
C LYS A 328 19.64 -21.02 -29.75
N GLU A 329 20.95 -21.08 -29.52
CA GLU A 329 21.93 -20.06 -29.93
C GLU A 329 21.73 -18.65 -29.31
N ALA A 330 20.85 -18.48 -28.32
CA ALA A 330 20.61 -17.23 -27.60
C ALA A 330 21.89 -16.53 -27.09
N PHE A 331 22.91 -17.30 -26.68
CA PHE A 331 24.21 -16.81 -26.17
C PHE A 331 25.41 -17.31 -26.99
N LYS A 332 25.17 -17.71 -28.24
CA LYS A 332 26.22 -18.15 -29.16
C LYS A 332 27.29 -17.06 -29.34
N ASP A 333 28.56 -17.45 -29.35
CA ASP A 333 29.71 -16.58 -29.59
C ASP A 333 29.83 -15.37 -28.61
N CYS A 334 29.12 -15.39 -27.48
CA CYS A 334 29.25 -14.45 -26.36
C CYS A 334 30.54 -14.70 -25.56
N ALA A 335 31.69 -14.40 -26.17
CA ALA A 335 33.02 -14.83 -25.70
C ALA A 335 33.44 -14.32 -24.30
N LYS A 336 32.76 -13.32 -23.73
CA LYS A 336 33.02 -12.80 -22.37
C LYS A 336 31.93 -13.16 -21.34
N LEU A 337 30.89 -13.88 -21.72
CA LEU A 337 29.79 -14.24 -20.81
C LEU A 337 30.17 -15.48 -19.99
N GLU A 338 31.19 -15.34 -19.15
CA GLU A 338 31.73 -16.47 -18.39
C GLU A 338 30.74 -17.03 -17.36
N ASN A 339 29.75 -16.22 -16.95
CA ASN A 339 28.84 -16.44 -15.84
C ASN A 339 27.40 -16.12 -16.29
N LEU A 340 26.43 -16.96 -15.94
CA LEU A 340 25.01 -16.74 -16.26
C LEU A 340 24.11 -17.17 -15.09
N ASN A 341 23.31 -16.25 -14.56
CA ASN A 341 22.30 -16.48 -13.51
C ASN A 341 20.91 -16.73 -14.14
N LEU A 342 20.20 -17.79 -13.73
CA LEU A 342 18.82 -18.08 -14.14
C LEU A 342 17.99 -18.54 -12.91
N TYR A 343 17.05 -17.70 -12.46
CA TYR A 343 16.35 -17.93 -11.18
C TYR A 343 14.96 -18.58 -11.27
N ALA A 344 14.22 -18.33 -12.35
CA ALA A 344 12.86 -18.82 -12.53
C ALA A 344 12.78 -20.36 -12.63
N PRO A 345 11.56 -20.95 -12.56
CA PRO A 345 11.33 -22.33 -13.01
C PRO A 345 11.53 -22.44 -14.53
N LEU A 346 12.80 -22.47 -14.94
CA LEU A 346 13.27 -22.65 -16.30
C LEU A 346 12.77 -24.00 -16.84
N THR A 347 11.73 -23.98 -17.67
CA THR A 347 11.20 -25.21 -18.29
C THR A 347 12.04 -25.65 -19.47
N THR A 348 12.69 -24.69 -20.15
CA THR A 348 13.38 -24.91 -21.43
C THR A 348 14.72 -24.18 -21.47
N LEU A 349 15.80 -24.94 -21.63
CA LEU A 349 17.13 -24.44 -21.99
C LEU A 349 17.56 -25.13 -23.28
N SER A 350 17.46 -24.41 -24.40
CA SER A 350 17.83 -24.91 -25.74
C SER A 350 19.17 -24.36 -26.22
N ASP A 351 19.80 -23.45 -25.48
CA ASP A 351 21.17 -23.00 -25.73
C ASP A 351 22.18 -24.01 -25.16
N THR A 352 23.30 -24.19 -25.87
CA THR A 352 24.39 -25.10 -25.48
C THR A 352 25.39 -24.47 -24.51
N LEU A 353 25.30 -23.16 -24.27
CA LEU A 353 26.11 -22.37 -23.35
C LEU A 353 27.62 -22.49 -23.61
N THR A 354 28.02 -22.51 -24.88
CA THR A 354 29.40 -22.74 -25.33
C THR A 354 30.41 -21.69 -24.87
N GLY A 355 29.99 -20.43 -24.71
CA GLY A 355 30.82 -19.36 -24.14
C GLY A 355 30.86 -19.32 -22.61
N VAL A 356 29.88 -19.94 -21.95
CA VAL A 356 29.67 -19.85 -20.50
C VAL A 356 30.53 -20.88 -19.76
N LYS A 357 31.20 -20.45 -18.69
CA LYS A 357 32.01 -21.32 -17.82
C LYS A 357 31.22 -21.77 -16.58
N ASN A 358 30.37 -20.90 -16.05
CA ASN A 358 29.58 -21.14 -14.85
C ASN A 358 28.10 -20.81 -15.12
N LEU A 359 27.23 -21.82 -15.02
CA LEU A 359 25.78 -21.65 -14.99
C LEU A 359 25.31 -21.71 -13.54
N PHE A 360 24.51 -20.73 -13.16
CA PHE A 360 23.98 -20.55 -11.82
C PHE A 360 22.46 -20.66 -11.88
N PHE A 361 21.92 -21.76 -11.34
CA PHE A 361 20.54 -22.17 -11.59
C PHE A 361 19.75 -22.38 -10.29
N HIS A 362 18.65 -21.63 -10.12
CA HIS A 362 17.92 -21.60 -8.84
C HIS A 362 16.57 -22.33 -8.84
N GLY A 363 16.21 -23.02 -9.92
CA GLY A 363 15.10 -23.96 -9.91
C GLY A 363 15.40 -25.18 -9.01
N ASN A 364 14.37 -25.79 -8.42
CA ASN A 364 14.51 -26.97 -7.54
C ASN A 364 14.55 -28.31 -8.30
N VAL A 365 14.28 -28.28 -9.61
CA VAL A 365 14.22 -29.42 -10.53
C VAL A 365 14.87 -29.05 -11.86
N GLU A 366 15.34 -30.06 -12.58
CA GLU A 366 15.96 -29.93 -13.90
C GLU A 366 14.96 -29.37 -14.95
N PRO A 367 15.39 -28.53 -15.91
CA PRO A 367 14.53 -28.06 -17.00
C PRO A 367 13.97 -29.22 -17.82
N THR A 368 12.65 -29.18 -18.08
CA THR A 368 11.94 -30.22 -18.85
C THR A 368 12.44 -30.39 -20.29
N THR A 369 13.06 -29.36 -20.86
CA THR A 369 13.73 -29.40 -22.17
C THR A 369 15.16 -28.92 -22.02
N LEU A 370 16.11 -29.78 -22.41
CA LEU A 370 17.54 -29.49 -22.55
C LEU A 370 18.00 -29.69 -24.01
N PRO A 371 19.21 -29.24 -24.40
CA PRO A 371 19.70 -29.35 -25.77
C PRO A 371 19.88 -30.81 -26.21
N THR A 372 19.30 -31.18 -27.37
CA THR A 372 19.22 -32.58 -27.84
C THR A 372 20.20 -32.94 -28.97
N GLU A 373 20.38 -32.06 -29.96
CA GLU A 373 21.27 -32.30 -31.11
C GLU A 373 22.75 -32.07 -30.79
N THR A 374 23.01 -31.15 -29.87
CA THR A 374 24.33 -30.77 -29.38
C THR A 374 24.18 -30.57 -27.88
N GLU A 375 25.00 -31.25 -27.09
CA GLU A 375 24.86 -31.25 -25.63
C GLU A 375 25.30 -29.91 -25.03
N LEU A 376 24.88 -29.64 -23.79
CA LEU A 376 25.43 -28.53 -22.99
C LEU A 376 26.96 -28.60 -22.95
N ASN A 377 27.60 -27.43 -22.88
CA ASN A 377 29.05 -27.31 -22.78
C ASN A 377 29.63 -28.24 -21.71
N ASN A 378 30.41 -29.24 -22.13
CA ASN A 378 31.01 -30.26 -21.25
C ASN A 378 32.08 -29.72 -20.28
N ASN A 379 32.38 -28.41 -20.31
CA ASN A 379 33.22 -27.72 -19.33
C ASN A 379 32.42 -26.75 -18.44
N LEU A 380 31.09 -26.70 -18.57
CA LEU A 380 30.22 -25.84 -17.77
C LEU A 380 30.11 -26.37 -16.34
N ASN A 381 30.53 -25.55 -15.38
CA ASN A 381 30.21 -25.77 -13.97
C ASN A 381 28.75 -25.36 -13.76
N VAL A 382 27.88 -26.31 -13.41
CA VAL A 382 26.49 -26.00 -13.05
C VAL A 382 26.39 -25.96 -11.53
N TYR A 383 26.02 -24.81 -10.98
CA TYR A 383 25.77 -24.65 -9.56
C TYR A 383 24.27 -24.46 -9.30
N VAL A 384 23.79 -24.99 -8.19
CA VAL A 384 22.38 -25.08 -7.83
C VAL A 384 22.14 -24.78 -6.34
N THR A 385 20.92 -24.43 -5.98
CA THR A 385 20.53 -24.23 -4.57
C THR A 385 20.53 -25.56 -3.79
N GLU A 386 20.61 -25.48 -2.45
CA GLU A 386 20.44 -26.66 -1.59
C GLU A 386 19.11 -27.40 -1.81
N ASN A 387 18.07 -26.70 -2.26
CA ASN A 387 16.75 -27.28 -2.55
C ASN A 387 16.70 -28.07 -3.88
N TYR A 388 17.75 -28.03 -4.70
CA TYR A 388 17.80 -28.80 -5.94
C TYR A 388 17.81 -30.32 -5.66
N THR A 389 16.90 -31.03 -6.32
CA THR A 389 16.55 -32.42 -6.00
C THR A 389 17.40 -33.48 -6.72
N ALA A 390 18.00 -33.15 -7.87
CA ALA A 390 18.82 -34.08 -8.64
C ALA A 390 20.32 -33.95 -8.33
N SER A 391 21.09 -34.99 -8.64
CA SER A 391 22.58 -34.97 -8.56
C SER A 391 23.26 -34.55 -9.87
N LYS A 392 22.47 -34.16 -10.89
CA LYS A 392 22.90 -33.79 -12.24
C LYS A 392 22.05 -32.69 -12.84
N PHE A 393 22.56 -32.10 -13.92
CA PHE A 393 21.84 -31.22 -14.83
C PHE A 393 22.20 -31.68 -16.26
N GLY A 394 21.28 -32.37 -16.92
CA GLY A 394 21.57 -33.21 -18.07
C GLY A 394 22.60 -34.29 -17.71
N LYS A 395 23.75 -34.26 -18.41
CA LYS A 395 24.88 -35.15 -18.10
C LYS A 395 25.90 -34.54 -17.14
N LEU A 396 25.82 -33.23 -16.88
CA LEU A 396 26.74 -32.51 -16.01
C LEU A 396 26.48 -32.84 -14.54
N THR A 397 27.51 -32.78 -13.71
CA THR A 397 27.37 -32.86 -12.24
C THR A 397 27.08 -31.47 -11.69
N VAL A 398 26.18 -31.37 -10.70
CA VAL A 398 25.85 -30.09 -10.07
C VAL A 398 26.63 -29.87 -8.78
N PHE A 399 26.95 -28.61 -8.50
CA PHE A 399 27.53 -28.16 -7.23
C PHE A 399 26.45 -27.45 -6.42
N LYS A 400 26.08 -27.99 -5.25
CA LYS A 400 25.17 -27.29 -4.35
C LYS A 400 25.90 -26.13 -3.68
N ALA A 401 25.37 -24.92 -3.80
CA ALA A 401 25.85 -23.75 -3.09
C ALA A 401 25.04 -23.56 -1.81
N GLY A 402 25.71 -23.70 -0.66
CA GLY A 402 25.23 -23.33 0.67
C GLY A 402 25.94 -22.07 1.17
N CYS A 403 25.82 -20.97 0.41
CA CYS A 403 26.32 -19.66 0.84
C CYS A 403 25.28 -18.94 1.72
N THR A 404 25.52 -17.67 2.04
CA THR A 404 24.56 -16.79 2.74
C THR A 404 24.28 -15.55 1.92
N ASN A 405 23.25 -14.77 2.29
CA ASN A 405 22.85 -13.55 1.56
C ASN A 405 23.97 -12.49 1.47
N PHE A 406 25.00 -12.60 2.31
CA PHE A 406 26.18 -11.72 2.36
C PHE A 406 27.41 -12.32 1.69
N GLN A 407 27.25 -13.45 1.01
CA GLN A 407 28.32 -14.15 0.32
C GLN A 407 27.88 -14.52 -1.10
N CYS A 408 28.85 -14.55 -2.00
CA CYS A 408 28.72 -15.15 -3.31
C CYS A 408 29.71 -16.32 -3.44
N VAL A 409 29.40 -17.27 -4.31
CA VAL A 409 30.36 -18.32 -4.69
C VAL A 409 31.61 -17.70 -5.32
N ASP A 410 32.76 -18.15 -4.84
CA ASP A 410 34.04 -17.82 -5.40
C ASP A 410 34.39 -18.75 -6.58
N VAL A 411 34.08 -18.27 -7.79
CA VAL A 411 34.50 -18.90 -9.06
C VAL A 411 35.95 -18.58 -9.47
N SER A 412 36.72 -17.89 -8.63
CA SER A 412 38.15 -17.61 -8.88
C SER A 412 39.07 -18.85 -8.95
N PRO A 413 38.79 -19.99 -8.26
CA PRO A 413 39.62 -21.19 -8.38
C PRO A 413 39.46 -21.86 -9.75
N ALA A 414 40.43 -21.66 -10.65
CA ALA A 414 40.54 -22.36 -11.94
C ALA A 414 40.85 -23.88 -11.82
N VAL A 415 40.54 -24.49 -10.67
CA VAL A 415 40.74 -25.92 -10.41
C VAL A 415 39.49 -26.66 -10.87
N LYS A 416 39.58 -27.39 -12.00
CA LYS A 416 38.57 -28.40 -12.33
C LYS A 416 38.45 -29.36 -11.13
N PRO A 417 37.27 -29.50 -10.51
CA PRO A 417 37.11 -30.41 -9.38
C PRO A 417 37.45 -31.85 -9.82
N ALA A 418 38.48 -32.44 -9.23
CA ALA A 418 38.81 -33.85 -9.46
C ALA A 418 37.60 -34.69 -9.04
N GLY A 419 37.01 -35.40 -10.01
CA GLY A 419 35.57 -35.63 -9.98
C GLY A 419 35.05 -36.69 -8.99
N LYS A 420 33.72 -36.68 -8.84
CA LYS A 420 32.85 -37.56 -8.03
C LYS A 420 32.78 -37.23 -6.52
N MET A 421 31.89 -36.34 -6.13
CA MET A 421 30.48 -36.67 -5.85
C MET A 421 29.64 -35.40 -5.65
N ALA A 422 28.32 -35.51 -5.84
CA ALA A 422 27.39 -34.47 -5.39
C ALA A 422 27.27 -34.55 -3.86
N GLY A 423 27.89 -33.60 -3.15
CA GLY A 423 27.87 -33.51 -1.68
C GLY A 423 29.23 -33.25 -1.01
N GLU A 424 30.36 -33.55 -1.67
CA GLU A 424 31.69 -33.45 -1.03
C GLU A 424 32.52 -32.23 -1.45
N ILE A 425 32.10 -31.49 -2.48
CA ILE A 425 32.77 -30.25 -2.94
C ILE A 425 31.76 -29.10 -2.91
N ALA A 426 31.51 -28.59 -1.71
CA ALA A 426 30.83 -27.30 -1.54
C ALA A 426 31.69 -26.19 -2.16
N PRO A 427 31.12 -25.26 -2.95
CA PRO A 427 31.86 -24.13 -3.48
C PRO A 427 32.33 -23.23 -2.33
N LYS A 428 33.51 -22.63 -2.48
CA LYS A 428 33.98 -21.61 -1.52
C LYS A 428 33.06 -20.40 -1.61
N CYS A 429 32.57 -19.90 -0.49
CA CYS A 429 31.78 -18.66 -0.44
C CYS A 429 32.68 -17.50 0.01
N LYS A 430 32.77 -16.44 -0.81
CA LYS A 430 33.46 -15.17 -0.48
C LYS A 430 32.43 -14.13 -0.04
N ALA A 431 32.81 -13.24 0.88
CA ALA A 431 31.93 -12.17 1.30
C ALA A 431 31.66 -11.17 0.16
N CYS A 432 30.43 -10.67 0.08
CA CYS A 432 30.08 -9.57 -0.79
C CYS A 432 30.67 -8.23 -0.29
N PRO A 433 30.86 -7.23 -1.18
CA PRO A 433 31.09 -5.86 -0.76
C PRO A 433 29.97 -5.38 0.18
N SER A 434 30.30 -4.51 1.15
CA SER A 434 29.40 -4.13 2.26
C SER A 434 28.02 -3.62 1.88
N ASN A 435 27.86 -3.13 0.64
CA ASN A 435 26.63 -2.54 0.14
C ASN A 435 25.82 -3.50 -0.76
N PHE A 436 26.28 -4.72 -1.02
CA PHE A 436 25.65 -5.63 -1.99
C PHE A 436 25.18 -6.95 -1.36
N LEU A 437 24.07 -7.49 -1.89
CA LEU A 437 23.55 -8.81 -1.50
C LEU A 437 23.60 -9.84 -2.63
N SER A 438 23.65 -11.09 -2.18
CA SER A 438 23.29 -12.29 -2.92
C SER A 438 21.75 -12.46 -2.81
N VAL A 439 21.06 -12.64 -3.95
CA VAL A 439 19.60 -12.39 -4.07
C VAL A 439 18.74 -13.44 -3.33
N ASP A 440 19.25 -14.65 -3.12
CA ASP A 440 18.53 -15.78 -2.51
C ASP A 440 19.34 -16.54 -1.42
N GLY A 441 20.50 -16.03 -1.05
CA GLY A 441 21.44 -16.69 -0.13
C GLY A 441 22.41 -17.67 -0.80
N ASN A 442 21.94 -18.46 -1.77
CA ASN A 442 22.72 -19.49 -2.45
C ASN A 442 23.31 -18.98 -3.79
N ASN A 443 23.76 -17.72 -3.79
CA ASN A 443 24.00 -16.95 -5.01
C ASN A 443 25.50 -16.77 -5.36
N TYR A 444 25.75 -16.21 -6.55
CA TYR A 444 27.05 -16.38 -7.24
C TYR A 444 27.69 -15.05 -7.68
N TYR A 445 26.89 -13.99 -7.77
CA TYR A 445 27.37 -12.62 -7.82
C TYR A 445 26.65 -11.78 -6.76
N CYS A 446 27.29 -10.69 -6.36
CA CYS A 446 26.71 -9.69 -5.47
C CYS A 446 25.99 -8.67 -6.36
N GLU A 447 24.79 -9.02 -6.83
CA GLU A 447 24.06 -8.24 -7.84
C GLU A 447 23.23 -7.10 -7.24
N TYR A 448 22.68 -7.31 -6.04
CA TYR A 448 21.71 -6.37 -5.48
C TYR A 448 22.43 -5.24 -4.71
N ASP A 449 22.63 -4.09 -5.34
CA ASP A 449 23.12 -2.88 -4.67
C ASP A 449 22.06 -2.33 -3.72
N MET A 450 22.32 -2.46 -2.42
CA MET A 450 21.45 -1.94 -1.37
C MET A 450 21.51 -0.41 -1.26
N THR A 451 22.46 0.29 -1.90
CA THR A 451 22.75 1.71 -1.63
C THR A 451 21.52 2.62 -1.78
N VAL A 452 20.67 2.38 -2.78
CA VAL A 452 19.40 3.13 -2.96
C VAL A 452 18.39 2.81 -1.85
N CYS A 453 18.31 1.55 -1.43
CA CYS A 453 17.42 1.08 -0.37
C CYS A 453 17.88 1.62 1.00
N LEU A 454 19.18 1.58 1.30
CA LEU A 454 19.79 2.10 2.52
C LEU A 454 19.73 3.63 2.64
N ALA A 455 19.64 4.35 1.50
CA ALA A 455 19.40 5.79 1.48
C ALA A 455 17.95 6.15 1.85
N ALA A 456 16.98 5.26 1.60
CA ALA A 456 15.61 5.40 2.11
C ALA A 456 15.46 4.88 3.55
N HIS A 457 16.28 3.91 3.96
CA HIS A 457 16.21 3.22 5.26
C HIS A 457 17.48 3.44 6.10
N GLU A 458 17.72 4.67 6.58
CA GLU A 458 18.98 5.04 7.25
C GLU A 458 19.39 4.16 8.44
N LYS A 459 18.43 3.60 9.19
CA LYS A 459 18.67 2.73 10.36
C LYS A 459 18.93 1.26 9.99
N CYS A 460 18.72 0.92 8.71
CA CYS A 460 18.93 -0.42 8.18
C CYS A 460 20.40 -0.69 7.87
N LYS A 461 20.79 -1.96 7.99
CA LYS A 461 22.09 -2.51 7.54
C LYS A 461 21.91 -3.35 6.27
N VAL A 462 20.76 -4.01 6.12
CA VAL A 462 20.48 -4.97 5.04
C VAL A 462 19.09 -4.72 4.46
N CYS A 463 19.03 -4.16 3.26
CA CYS A 463 17.82 -3.62 2.66
C CYS A 463 17.63 -4.13 1.23
N ALA A 464 16.46 -4.68 0.91
CA ALA A 464 16.08 -5.12 -0.44
C ALA A 464 14.59 -4.87 -0.72
N GLU A 465 14.22 -4.62 -1.98
CA GLU A 465 12.84 -4.28 -2.38
C GLU A 465 12.20 -3.13 -1.58
N ASN A 466 12.99 -2.16 -1.11
CA ASN A 466 12.58 -1.09 -0.18
C ASN A 466 12.05 -1.60 1.18
N LYS A 467 12.55 -2.74 1.65
CA LYS A 467 12.27 -3.39 2.94
C LYS A 467 13.58 -3.65 3.67
N CYS A 468 13.61 -3.47 4.99
CA CYS A 468 14.76 -3.82 5.82
C CYS A 468 14.66 -5.23 6.44
N TYR A 469 15.77 -5.97 6.42
CA TYR A 469 15.88 -7.34 6.92
C TYR A 469 16.89 -7.50 8.07
N GLU A 470 17.82 -6.55 8.23
CA GLU A 470 18.74 -6.48 9.37
C GLU A 470 19.08 -5.01 9.67
N CYS A 471 19.12 -4.65 10.95
CA CYS A 471 19.38 -3.27 11.38
C CYS A 471 20.87 -2.98 11.63
N LYS A 472 21.23 -1.69 11.71
CA LYS A 472 22.52 -1.25 12.26
C LYS A 472 22.59 -1.54 13.76
N GLU A 473 23.81 -1.54 14.32
CA GLU A 473 24.04 -1.76 15.75
C GLU A 473 23.20 -0.82 16.62
N ASN A 474 22.71 -1.34 17.76
CA ASN A 474 21.87 -0.60 18.71
C ASN A 474 20.56 -0.05 18.08
N LYS A 475 20.02 -0.78 17.09
CA LYS A 475 18.65 -0.64 16.56
C LYS A 475 17.90 -1.97 16.68
N PHE A 476 16.59 -1.93 16.45
CA PHE A 476 15.71 -3.09 16.58
C PHE A 476 14.75 -3.22 15.39
N LEU A 477 14.67 -4.42 14.81
CA LEU A 477 13.80 -4.74 13.67
C LEU A 477 12.38 -5.06 14.14
N LYS A 478 11.37 -4.41 13.56
CA LYS A 478 9.96 -4.84 13.63
C LYS A 478 9.66 -5.68 12.38
N GLU A 479 9.74 -7.01 12.52
CA GLU A 479 9.82 -7.96 11.39
C GLU A 479 8.61 -7.94 10.46
N ASP A 480 7.43 -7.57 10.93
CA ASP A 480 6.21 -7.43 10.11
C ASP A 480 6.09 -6.09 9.39
N LEU A 481 6.88 -5.09 9.79
CA LEU A 481 6.98 -3.78 9.12
C LEU A 481 8.20 -3.72 8.17
N PHE A 482 9.16 -4.62 8.33
CA PHE A 482 10.47 -4.57 7.67
C PHE A 482 11.19 -3.22 7.88
N GLU A 483 11.15 -2.69 9.10
CA GLU A 483 11.70 -1.37 9.45
C GLU A 483 12.43 -1.40 10.81
N CYS A 484 13.46 -0.55 10.94
CA CYS A 484 14.38 -0.51 12.08
C CYS A 484 14.17 0.73 12.96
N PHE A 485 13.94 0.51 14.26
CA PHE A 485 13.66 1.55 15.25
C PHE A 485 14.76 1.65 16.30
N ASP A 486 14.80 2.75 17.04
CA ASP A 486 15.80 2.99 18.10
C ASP A 486 15.51 2.21 19.39
N ALA A 487 14.25 1.80 19.58
CA ALA A 487 13.78 0.94 20.67
C ALA A 487 12.58 0.12 20.21
N CYS A 488 12.23 -0.93 20.95
CA CYS A 488 10.95 -1.62 20.80
C CYS A 488 9.86 -0.89 21.60
N ASP A 489 9.14 -0.01 20.91
CA ASP A 489 8.05 0.81 21.45
C ASP A 489 6.69 0.44 20.83
N ASN A 490 5.60 0.93 21.44
CA ASN A 490 4.22 0.95 20.92
C ASN A 490 3.76 -0.36 20.24
N GLY A 491 3.31 -1.32 21.06
CA GLY A 491 2.88 -2.65 20.64
C GLY A 491 3.99 -3.71 20.59
N TYR A 492 5.21 -3.37 20.99
CA TYR A 492 6.37 -4.26 20.95
C TYR A 492 7.23 -4.18 22.22
N TYR A 493 8.07 -5.20 22.43
CA TYR A 493 9.12 -5.28 23.45
C TYR A 493 10.39 -5.96 22.90
N SER A 494 11.53 -5.76 23.57
CA SER A 494 12.80 -6.45 23.30
C SER A 494 12.99 -7.66 24.20
N ASP A 495 13.38 -8.80 23.66
CA ASP A 495 13.72 -9.99 24.44
C ASP A 495 15.18 -9.90 24.94
N ASP A 496 15.35 -9.55 26.21
CA ASP A 496 16.66 -9.27 26.83
C ASP A 496 17.49 -10.53 27.14
N SER A 497 16.97 -11.74 26.85
CA SER A 497 17.59 -13.03 27.20
C SER A 497 18.94 -13.33 26.53
N THR A 498 19.30 -12.59 25.46
CA THR A 498 20.53 -12.83 24.68
C THR A 498 21.28 -11.57 24.25
N LYS A 499 20.63 -10.39 24.22
CA LYS A 499 21.15 -9.10 23.71
C LYS A 499 21.68 -9.06 22.26
N THR A 500 21.73 -10.19 21.56
CA THR A 500 22.28 -10.30 20.18
C THR A 500 21.22 -10.30 19.09
N SER A 501 19.93 -10.47 19.42
CA SER A 501 18.88 -10.72 18.43
C SER A 501 18.42 -9.49 17.64
N HIS A 502 18.59 -8.28 18.19
CA HIS A 502 18.19 -6.98 17.59
C HIS A 502 16.77 -6.97 16.97
N LYS A 503 15.83 -7.70 17.57
CA LYS A 503 14.44 -7.87 17.07
C LYS A 503 13.40 -7.53 18.13
N CYS A 504 12.31 -6.92 17.67
CA CYS A 504 11.15 -6.59 18.48
C CYS A 504 10.08 -7.69 18.40
N LYS A 505 9.65 -8.21 19.55
CA LYS A 505 8.50 -9.11 19.65
C LYS A 505 7.23 -8.29 19.92
N LYS A 506 6.08 -8.73 19.40
CA LYS A 506 4.79 -8.08 19.65
C LYS A 506 4.27 -8.33 21.07
N CYS A 507 3.65 -7.32 21.65
CA CYS A 507 2.80 -7.45 22.84
C CYS A 507 1.48 -8.17 22.49
N LEU A 508 0.71 -8.58 23.51
CA LEU A 508 -0.73 -8.80 23.34
C LEU A 508 -1.41 -7.54 22.79
N ALA A 509 -2.43 -7.71 21.94
CA ALA A 509 -3.09 -6.62 21.20
C ALA A 509 -3.80 -5.56 22.07
N GLU A 510 -4.02 -5.88 23.35
CA GLU A 510 -4.60 -4.99 24.36
C GLU A 510 -3.55 -4.12 25.09
N CYS A 511 -2.26 -4.48 25.04
CA CYS A 511 -1.18 -3.62 25.53
C CYS A 511 -0.88 -2.50 24.51
N LYS A 512 -0.71 -1.27 24.98
CA LYS A 512 -0.04 -0.19 24.22
C LYS A 512 1.48 -0.30 24.34
N THR A 513 1.99 -0.68 25.51
CA THR A 513 3.40 -1.05 25.73
C THR A 513 3.47 -2.23 26.68
N CYS A 514 4.53 -3.03 26.61
CA CYS A 514 4.74 -4.20 27.46
C CYS A 514 6.24 -4.38 27.78
N THR A 515 6.56 -5.16 28.83
CA THR A 515 7.95 -5.58 29.15
C THR A 515 8.26 -6.98 28.66
N GLU A 516 7.23 -7.83 28.59
CA GLU A 516 7.23 -9.16 27.97
C GLU A 516 5.83 -9.35 27.35
N GLY A 517 5.67 -10.31 26.43
CA GLY A 517 4.45 -10.41 25.60
C GLY A 517 3.13 -10.42 26.38
N THR A 518 3.14 -10.96 27.60
CA THR A 518 1.97 -11.09 28.50
C THR A 518 1.89 -10.05 29.63
N LYS A 519 2.87 -9.15 29.80
CA LYS A 519 2.87 -8.12 30.86
C LYS A 519 2.91 -6.72 30.27
N CYS A 520 1.74 -6.07 30.21
CA CYS A 520 1.61 -4.69 29.76
C CYS A 520 2.22 -3.70 30.76
N THR A 521 2.70 -2.56 30.27
CA THR A 521 3.06 -1.38 31.06
C THR A 521 2.11 -0.20 30.82
N GLU A 522 1.39 -0.19 29.70
CA GLU A 522 0.27 0.70 29.40
C GLU A 522 -0.76 -0.06 28.56
N CYS A 523 -2.05 0.20 28.77
CA CYS A 523 -3.14 -0.43 28.03
C CYS A 523 -3.59 0.43 26.84
N ALA A 524 -3.81 -0.20 25.69
CA ALA A 524 -4.38 0.44 24.51
C ALA A 524 -5.84 0.83 24.77
N THR A 525 -6.61 -0.08 25.36
CA THR A 525 -7.95 0.17 25.92
C THR A 525 -8.10 -0.54 27.27
N GLY A 526 -9.02 -0.07 28.11
CA GLY A 526 -9.17 -0.57 29.49
C GLY A 526 -8.12 -0.02 30.47
N ASN A 527 -7.91 -0.77 31.56
CA ASN A 527 -7.13 -0.39 32.73
C ASN A 527 -6.05 -1.45 33.04
N LEU A 528 -4.89 -1.03 33.53
CA LEU A 528 -3.79 -1.92 33.92
C LEU A 528 -3.98 -2.46 35.34
N GLN A 529 -3.95 -3.77 35.53
CA GLN A 529 -3.91 -4.39 36.86
C GLN A 529 -2.48 -4.31 37.45
N PRO A 530 -2.27 -3.80 38.68
CA PRO A 530 -0.92 -3.64 39.23
C PRO A 530 -0.16 -4.93 39.49
N GLU A 531 -0.86 -6.01 39.84
CA GLU A 531 -0.28 -7.28 40.30
C GLU A 531 0.20 -8.15 39.12
N ASP A 532 -0.73 -8.52 38.23
CA ASP A 532 -0.47 -9.45 37.11
C ASP A 532 -0.01 -8.76 35.81
N LYS A 533 -0.06 -7.42 35.76
CA LYS A 533 0.27 -6.58 34.58
C LYS A 533 -0.58 -6.85 33.33
N THR A 534 -1.78 -7.42 33.51
CA THR A 534 -2.76 -7.57 32.41
C THR A 534 -3.60 -6.31 32.24
N CYS A 535 -4.12 -6.11 31.02
CA CYS A 535 -5.13 -5.09 30.75
C CYS A 535 -6.53 -5.67 30.89
N LYS A 536 -7.38 -5.02 31.68
CA LYS A 536 -8.77 -5.43 31.92
C LYS A 536 -9.67 -4.24 31.60
N LYS A 537 -10.75 -4.48 30.84
CA LYS A 537 -11.70 -3.43 30.45
C LYS A 537 -12.23 -2.68 31.67
N ASP A 538 -12.70 -3.45 32.64
CA ASP A 538 -13.26 -3.02 33.91
C ASP A 538 -12.39 -3.63 35.04
N CYS A 539 -12.17 -2.90 36.14
CA CYS A 539 -11.34 -3.39 37.24
C CYS A 539 -12.05 -4.48 38.07
N PRO A 540 -11.31 -5.48 38.60
CA PRO A 540 -11.90 -6.57 39.39
C PRO A 540 -12.34 -6.12 40.79
N ASP A 541 -13.15 -6.95 41.46
CA ASP A 541 -13.55 -6.76 42.86
C ASP A 541 -12.32 -6.47 43.77
N GLY A 542 -12.43 -5.45 44.60
CA GLY A 542 -11.35 -4.91 45.43
C GLY A 542 -10.53 -3.80 44.79
N TYR A 543 -10.81 -3.43 43.54
CA TYR A 543 -10.11 -2.38 42.79
C TYR A 543 -11.07 -1.40 42.10
N PHE A 544 -10.61 -0.16 41.85
CA PHE A 544 -11.31 0.85 41.05
C PHE A 544 -10.37 1.49 40.01
N ALA A 545 -10.92 2.05 38.94
CA ALA A 545 -10.12 2.67 37.88
C ALA A 545 -9.68 4.10 38.25
N LYS A 546 -8.36 4.35 38.24
CA LYS A 546 -7.75 5.67 38.45
C LYS A 546 -6.62 5.85 37.44
N ASP A 547 -6.69 6.87 36.59
CA ASP A 547 -5.65 7.21 35.60
C ASP A 547 -5.23 6.01 34.69
N LYS A 548 -6.21 5.20 34.27
CA LYS A 548 -6.05 3.91 33.55
C LYS A 548 -5.32 2.79 34.32
N VAL A 549 -5.17 2.89 35.63
CA VAL A 549 -4.63 1.84 36.50
C VAL A 549 -5.69 1.41 37.51
N CYS A 550 -5.84 0.10 37.73
CA CYS A 550 -6.70 -0.41 38.78
C CYS A 550 -6.04 -0.17 40.15
N THR A 551 -6.56 0.78 40.92
CA THR A 551 -6.08 1.12 42.26
C THR A 551 -6.89 0.36 43.31
N ALA A 552 -6.24 -0.14 44.36
CA ALA A 552 -6.91 -0.93 45.39
C ALA A 552 -7.91 -0.09 46.19
N CYS A 553 -9.04 -0.69 46.55
CA CYS A 553 -10.00 -0.13 47.50
C CYS A 553 -9.45 -0.12 48.93
N VAL A 554 -10.11 0.64 49.81
CA VAL A 554 -9.93 0.55 51.27
C VAL A 554 -10.09 -0.90 51.77
N ALA A 555 -9.48 -1.22 52.92
CA ALA A 555 -9.55 -2.55 53.53
C ALA A 555 -10.99 -3.07 53.68
N ASP A 556 -11.15 -4.39 53.54
CA ASP A 556 -12.42 -5.13 53.59
C ASP A 556 -13.53 -4.64 52.62
N CYS A 557 -13.17 -3.81 51.64
CA CYS A 557 -14.07 -3.34 50.60
C CYS A 557 -14.07 -4.23 49.35
N LYS A 558 -15.25 -4.46 48.76
CA LYS A 558 -15.45 -5.22 47.52
C LYS A 558 -15.58 -4.32 46.30
N THR A 559 -16.35 -3.23 46.38
CA THR A 559 -16.38 -2.19 45.34
C THR A 559 -16.33 -0.81 45.97
N CYS A 560 -15.57 0.09 45.34
CA CYS A 560 -15.33 1.46 45.81
C CYS A 560 -15.32 2.44 44.62
N THR A 561 -15.44 3.73 44.92
CA THR A 561 -15.28 4.82 43.93
C THR A 561 -13.96 5.58 44.08
N ASP A 562 -13.31 5.44 45.23
CA ASP A 562 -12.02 6.02 45.55
C ASP A 562 -11.34 5.24 46.70
N GLU A 563 -10.09 5.59 47.02
CA GLU A 563 -9.26 4.97 48.07
C GLU A 563 -9.86 5.03 49.49
N THR A 564 -10.90 5.83 49.73
CA THR A 564 -11.46 6.08 51.08
C THR A 564 -12.91 5.60 51.25
N LYS A 565 -13.71 5.53 50.19
CA LYS A 565 -15.16 5.24 50.26
C LYS A 565 -15.51 3.90 49.65
N CYS A 566 -16.00 2.98 50.48
CA CYS A 566 -16.58 1.73 50.01
C CYS A 566 -18.06 1.88 49.63
N THR A 567 -18.47 1.25 48.53
CA THR A 567 -19.88 1.16 48.11
C THR A 567 -20.48 -0.22 48.37
N VAL A 568 -19.69 -1.29 48.32
CA VAL A 568 -20.08 -2.65 48.77
C VAL A 568 -18.93 -3.31 49.51
N CYS A 569 -19.16 -3.81 50.72
CA CYS A 569 -18.15 -4.51 51.53
C CYS A 569 -17.88 -5.95 51.04
N LYS A 570 -16.77 -6.55 51.47
CA LYS A 570 -16.49 -7.99 51.32
C LYS A 570 -17.27 -8.78 52.36
N ASP A 571 -17.70 -9.97 51.96
CA ASP A 571 -18.45 -10.93 52.79
C ASP A 571 -19.64 -10.28 53.53
N ASP A 572 -19.98 -10.74 54.73
CA ASP A 572 -21.04 -10.18 55.59
C ASP A 572 -20.60 -8.92 56.39
N ALA A 573 -19.55 -8.22 55.96
CA ALA A 573 -19.08 -7.03 56.67
C ALA A 573 -20.03 -5.83 56.52
N LEU A 574 -20.14 -5.03 57.58
CA LEU A 574 -21.12 -3.94 57.72
C LEU A 574 -20.51 -2.61 57.26
N THR A 575 -21.22 -1.86 56.43
CA THR A 575 -20.84 -0.47 56.12
C THR A 575 -21.18 0.45 57.29
N VAL A 576 -20.32 1.44 57.59
CA VAL A 576 -20.62 2.52 58.55
C VAL A 576 -21.34 3.67 57.85
N GLU A 577 -22.46 4.11 58.43
CA GLU A 577 -23.43 5.03 57.81
C GLU A 577 -22.80 6.34 57.30
N ASP A 578 -22.02 7.04 58.14
CA ASP A 578 -21.39 8.32 57.77
C ASP A 578 -20.11 8.14 56.93
N THR A 579 -19.19 7.27 57.36
CA THR A 579 -17.82 7.20 56.80
C THR A 579 -17.68 6.32 55.57
N LYS A 580 -18.67 5.45 55.28
CA LYS A 580 -18.62 4.44 54.21
C LYS A 580 -17.41 3.49 54.30
N MET A 581 -16.89 3.28 55.50
CA MET A 581 -15.91 2.25 55.81
C MET A 581 -16.60 0.92 56.11
N CYS A 582 -15.93 -0.20 55.85
CA CYS A 582 -16.40 -1.53 56.22
C CYS A 582 -15.86 -1.94 57.60
N VAL A 583 -16.69 -2.60 58.41
CA VAL A 583 -16.29 -3.18 59.70
C VAL A 583 -16.84 -4.60 59.84
N LYS A 584 -16.05 -5.49 60.45
CA LYS A 584 -16.40 -6.90 60.64
C LYS A 584 -16.91 -7.14 62.07
N ASP A 585 -17.99 -7.92 62.17
CA ASP A 585 -18.67 -8.40 63.38
C ASP A 585 -19.23 -7.36 64.37
N LYS A 586 -18.60 -6.19 64.55
CA LYS A 586 -19.00 -5.16 65.52
C LYS A 586 -18.91 -3.75 64.93
N CYS A 587 -19.89 -2.93 65.25
CA CYS A 587 -19.86 -1.49 64.95
C CYS A 587 -18.92 -0.72 65.90
N PRO A 588 -18.33 0.41 65.46
CA PRO A 588 -17.57 1.30 66.33
C PRO A 588 -18.43 1.93 67.43
N GLU A 589 -17.80 2.54 68.44
CA GLU A 589 -18.50 3.40 69.41
C GLU A 589 -19.29 4.51 68.68
N MET A 590 -20.43 4.91 69.26
CA MET A 590 -21.47 5.77 68.66
C MET A 590 -22.26 5.16 67.49
N TYR A 591 -22.08 3.87 67.16
CA TYR A 591 -22.88 3.17 66.14
C TYR A 591 -23.42 1.82 66.65
N TYR A 592 -24.61 1.43 66.19
CA TYR A 592 -25.23 0.12 66.42
C TYR A 592 -25.46 -0.63 65.11
N LYS A 593 -25.56 -1.96 65.18
CA LYS A 593 -25.88 -2.80 64.03
C LYS A 593 -27.38 -2.72 63.76
N SER A 594 -27.78 -2.13 62.63
CA SER A 594 -29.15 -2.27 62.13
C SER A 594 -29.28 -3.60 61.37
N GLU A 595 -30.03 -4.55 61.93
CA GLU A 595 -30.33 -5.82 61.25
C GLU A 595 -31.22 -5.62 60.01
N THR A 596 -32.07 -4.58 60.01
CA THR A 596 -32.96 -4.23 58.89
C THR A 596 -32.17 -3.72 57.69
N ASP A 597 -31.17 -2.87 57.92
CA ASP A 597 -30.38 -2.21 56.87
C ASP A 597 -29.05 -2.91 56.59
N LYS A 598 -28.68 -3.92 57.40
CA LYS A 598 -27.36 -4.60 57.41
C LYS A 598 -26.16 -3.64 57.41
N MET A 599 -26.23 -2.59 58.20
CA MET A 599 -25.18 -1.57 58.32
C MET A 599 -25.09 -1.01 59.75
N CYS A 600 -23.96 -0.37 60.05
CA CYS A 600 -23.72 0.31 61.32
C CYS A 600 -24.32 1.73 61.28
N LYS A 601 -25.49 1.91 61.90
CA LYS A 601 -26.21 3.18 62.00
C LYS A 601 -25.87 3.93 63.28
N LYS A 602 -25.99 5.26 63.25
CA LYS A 602 -25.57 6.13 64.35
C LYS A 602 -26.49 5.99 65.57
N CYS A 603 -25.91 6.01 66.77
CA CYS A 603 -26.67 6.16 68.02
C CYS A 603 -27.31 7.56 68.12
N THR A 604 -28.33 7.71 68.99
CA THR A 604 -28.84 9.03 69.38
C THR A 604 -27.75 9.90 70.01
N ASP A 605 -27.95 11.23 69.92
CA ASP A 605 -27.01 12.22 70.47
C ASP A 605 -26.66 11.93 71.95
N LYS A 606 -25.40 12.20 72.31
CA LYS A 606 -24.77 11.92 73.61
C LYS A 606 -24.68 10.44 74.01
N CYS A 607 -25.12 9.49 73.20
CA CYS A 607 -24.95 8.06 73.47
C CYS A 607 -23.62 7.52 72.90
N LYS A 608 -22.88 6.75 73.71
CA LYS A 608 -21.59 6.13 73.36
C LYS A 608 -21.76 4.68 72.90
N VAL A 609 -22.63 3.93 73.57
CA VAL A 609 -22.99 2.54 73.22
C VAL A 609 -24.51 2.41 73.29
N CYS A 610 -25.15 2.06 72.17
CA CYS A 610 -26.59 1.84 72.08
C CYS A 610 -26.90 0.46 71.48
N SER A 611 -28.06 -0.10 71.82
CA SER A 611 -28.57 -1.37 71.25
C SER A 611 -29.43 -1.14 70.00
N ASN A 612 -30.06 0.03 69.90
CA ASN A 612 -30.70 0.57 68.70
C ASN A 612 -30.61 2.10 68.75
N ALA A 613 -31.21 2.80 67.77
CA ALA A 613 -31.14 4.26 67.70
C ALA A 613 -31.51 5.00 69.00
N ASN A 614 -32.49 4.50 69.78
CA ASN A 614 -33.03 5.19 70.96
C ASN A 614 -32.55 4.63 72.30
N ASP A 615 -32.21 3.33 72.37
CA ASP A 615 -31.92 2.64 73.62
C ASP A 615 -30.43 2.68 73.95
N CYS A 616 -30.03 3.67 74.75
CA CYS A 616 -28.64 3.84 75.17
C CYS A 616 -28.27 2.95 76.36
N GLN A 617 -27.05 2.42 76.33
CA GLN A 617 -26.48 1.53 77.36
C GLN A 617 -25.27 2.18 78.06
N GLU A 618 -24.49 3.00 77.35
CA GLU A 618 -23.42 3.84 77.92
C GLU A 618 -23.49 5.24 77.32
N CYS A 619 -23.51 6.27 78.17
CA CYS A 619 -23.54 7.68 77.76
C CYS A 619 -22.11 8.24 77.55
N VAL A 620 -21.98 9.20 76.62
CA VAL A 620 -20.76 10.01 76.50
C VAL A 620 -20.66 10.91 77.73
N SER A 621 -19.56 10.79 78.48
CA SER A 621 -19.27 11.63 79.65
C SER A 621 -19.31 13.12 79.28
N PRO A 622 -19.95 14.01 80.07
CA PRO A 622 -20.40 13.82 81.45
C PRO A 622 -21.88 13.41 81.62
N ASN A 623 -22.56 12.97 80.55
CA ASN A 623 -23.99 12.62 80.61
C ASN A 623 -24.23 11.32 81.39
N MET A 624 -25.40 11.21 82.03
CA MET A 624 -25.79 10.11 82.92
C MET A 624 -26.96 9.33 82.33
N LEU A 625 -26.97 8.00 82.49
CA LEU A 625 -28.07 7.15 82.05
C LEU A 625 -29.19 7.16 83.09
N GLU A 626 -30.42 7.37 82.63
CA GLU A 626 -31.63 7.34 83.47
C GLU A 626 -32.25 5.93 83.53
N GLU A 627 -32.46 5.44 84.75
CA GLU A 627 -33.00 4.10 85.03
C GLU A 627 -34.40 3.93 84.43
N GLY A 628 -34.63 2.81 83.73
CA GLY A 628 -35.91 2.50 83.12
C GLY A 628 -36.29 3.30 81.86
N THR A 629 -35.54 4.34 81.47
CA THR A 629 -35.82 5.11 80.24
C THR A 629 -34.75 4.98 79.16
N MET A 630 -33.58 4.40 79.49
CA MET A 630 -32.44 4.15 78.58
C MET A 630 -31.92 5.41 77.84
N LYS A 631 -32.12 6.59 78.42
CA LYS A 631 -31.73 7.88 77.83
C LYS A 631 -30.64 8.58 78.62
N CYS A 632 -29.78 9.29 77.90
CA CYS A 632 -28.73 10.11 78.48
C CYS A 632 -29.25 11.51 78.82
N VAL A 633 -29.14 11.87 80.10
CA VAL A 633 -29.51 13.18 80.65
C VAL A 633 -28.29 13.87 81.26
N ASP A 634 -28.27 15.20 81.25
CA ASP A 634 -27.24 15.99 81.91
C ASP A 634 -27.51 16.16 83.43
N LYS A 635 -28.77 16.03 83.84
CA LYS A 635 -29.24 16.10 85.23
C LYS A 635 -30.35 15.09 85.49
N CYS A 636 -30.39 14.53 86.70
CA CYS A 636 -31.52 13.72 87.17
C CYS A 636 -32.72 14.63 87.45
N LYS A 637 -33.93 14.21 87.06
CA LYS A 637 -35.20 14.90 87.34
C LYS A 637 -35.89 14.35 88.60
N ASP A 638 -36.89 15.06 89.10
CA ASP A 638 -37.78 14.61 90.18
C ASP A 638 -38.29 13.17 89.95
N GLY A 639 -38.38 12.40 91.03
CA GLY A 639 -38.57 10.95 91.00
C GLY A 639 -37.29 10.13 90.80
N PHE A 640 -36.14 10.77 90.53
CA PHE A 640 -34.84 10.13 90.38
C PHE A 640 -33.76 10.81 91.23
N TYR A 641 -32.78 10.02 91.68
CA TYR A 641 -31.61 10.49 92.44
C TYR A 641 -30.31 10.03 91.76
N LYS A 642 -29.23 10.77 92.01
CA LYS A 642 -27.92 10.52 91.42
C LYS A 642 -27.13 9.51 92.25
N VAL A 643 -26.69 8.41 91.65
CA VAL A 643 -25.88 7.38 92.33
C VAL A 643 -24.38 7.66 92.18
N ASP A 644 -23.96 7.97 90.95
CA ASP A 644 -22.59 8.33 90.58
C ASP A 644 -22.63 9.38 89.46
N ASN A 645 -21.47 9.76 88.90
CA ASN A 645 -21.42 10.64 87.72
C ASN A 645 -21.82 9.93 86.39
N LYS A 646 -22.59 8.83 86.45
CA LYS A 646 -23.01 8.04 85.29
C LYS A 646 -24.48 7.60 85.33
N LYS A 647 -25.17 7.64 86.49
CA LYS A 647 -26.53 7.08 86.64
C LYS A 647 -27.49 7.95 87.48
N CYS A 648 -28.72 8.03 86.98
CA CYS A 648 -29.90 8.52 87.70
C CYS A 648 -30.84 7.34 87.99
N ASN A 649 -30.97 6.92 89.25
CA ASN A 649 -31.82 5.81 89.68
C ASN A 649 -33.16 6.29 90.23
N MET A 650 -34.20 5.47 90.15
CA MET A 650 -35.54 5.81 90.64
C MET A 650 -35.59 5.88 92.18
N CYS A 651 -36.34 6.86 92.69
CA CYS A 651 -36.76 6.90 94.08
C CYS A 651 -37.68 5.71 94.45
N MET A 652 -37.86 5.46 95.75
CA MET A 652 -38.78 4.42 96.22
C MET A 652 -40.22 4.63 95.73
N ALA A 653 -41.03 3.56 95.79
CA ALA A 653 -42.47 3.65 95.54
C ALA A 653 -43.11 4.78 96.36
N ASN A 654 -44.01 5.52 95.71
CA ASN A 654 -44.76 6.65 96.29
C ASN A 654 -43.92 7.84 96.78
N CYS A 655 -42.63 7.88 96.46
CA CYS A 655 -41.76 9.03 96.70
C CYS A 655 -41.63 9.96 95.48
N SER A 656 -41.54 11.27 95.72
CA SER A 656 -41.36 12.32 94.70
C SER A 656 -39.93 12.87 94.66
N ILE A 657 -39.33 13.09 95.84
CA ILE A 657 -37.96 13.60 95.98
C ILE A 657 -37.23 12.73 97.00
N CYS A 658 -36.07 12.22 96.62
CA CYS A 658 -35.21 11.41 97.47
C CYS A 658 -33.73 11.74 97.24
N ALA A 659 -32.93 11.73 98.30
CA ALA A 659 -31.47 11.70 98.22
C ALA A 659 -30.92 10.28 97.98
N THR A 660 -31.66 9.24 98.39
CA THR A 660 -31.28 7.82 98.22
C THR A 660 -32.52 6.93 98.00
N LYS A 661 -32.31 5.68 97.58
CA LYS A 661 -33.41 4.70 97.40
C LYS A 661 -34.18 4.37 98.69
N GLU A 662 -33.61 4.59 99.86
CA GLU A 662 -34.18 4.15 101.15
C GLU A 662 -34.76 5.29 102.01
N LYS A 663 -34.55 6.55 101.62
CA LYS A 663 -35.07 7.73 102.33
C LYS A 663 -35.91 8.59 101.41
N CYS A 664 -37.15 8.87 101.77
CA CYS A 664 -37.99 9.79 101.04
C CYS A 664 -38.05 11.16 101.73
N ASP A 665 -37.55 12.19 101.05
CA ASP A 665 -37.58 13.57 101.53
C ASP A 665 -38.95 14.23 101.27
N LYS A 666 -39.67 13.78 100.23
CA LYS A 666 -41.05 14.21 99.93
C LYS A 666 -41.85 13.12 99.21
N CYS A 667 -42.97 12.69 99.79
CA CYS A 667 -43.89 11.73 99.18
C CYS A 667 -44.66 12.29 97.96
N LYS A 668 -45.39 11.43 97.26
CA LYS A 668 -46.42 11.81 96.28
C LYS A 668 -47.70 12.25 96.99
N GLU A 669 -48.59 12.94 96.28
CA GLU A 669 -49.88 13.38 96.85
C GLU A 669 -50.68 12.19 97.40
N ASN A 670 -51.39 12.41 98.51
CA ASN A 670 -52.14 11.41 99.28
C ASN A 670 -51.28 10.32 99.96
N TYR A 671 -49.97 10.53 100.10
CA TYR A 671 -49.08 9.70 100.93
C TYR A 671 -48.39 10.51 102.02
N PHE A 672 -48.24 9.90 103.19
CA PHE A 672 -47.75 10.50 104.42
C PHE A 672 -46.40 9.90 104.83
N ILE A 673 -45.50 10.70 105.40
CA ILE A 673 -44.20 10.20 105.87
C ILE A 673 -44.34 9.52 107.24
N SER A 674 -43.89 8.27 107.31
CA SER A 674 -43.69 7.48 108.52
C SER A 674 -42.35 6.75 108.41
N ASP A 675 -41.40 7.00 109.33
CA ASP A 675 -40.05 6.41 109.36
C ASP A 675 -39.34 6.38 107.99
N ASP A 676 -39.11 7.58 107.44
CA ASP A 676 -38.49 7.86 106.12
C ASP A 676 -39.20 7.25 104.88
N LYS A 677 -40.39 6.65 105.06
CA LYS A 677 -41.18 5.97 104.01
C LYS A 677 -42.56 6.60 103.83
N CYS A 678 -43.15 6.36 102.67
CA CYS A 678 -44.47 6.87 102.30
C CYS A 678 -45.57 5.82 102.52
N VAL A 679 -46.53 6.11 103.39
CA VAL A 679 -47.71 5.27 103.68
C VAL A 679 -49.01 5.97 103.26
N ASP A 680 -50.03 5.21 102.88
CA ASP A 680 -51.35 5.72 102.46
C ASP A 680 -52.30 5.98 103.63
N MET A 681 -52.12 5.26 104.74
CA MET A 681 -52.78 5.51 106.03
C MET A 681 -51.75 5.41 107.17
N CYS A 682 -51.95 6.21 108.21
CA CYS A 682 -51.10 6.12 109.40
C CYS A 682 -51.33 4.81 110.18
N PRO A 683 -50.28 4.20 110.75
CA PRO A 683 -50.41 2.94 111.51
C PRO A 683 -51.33 3.03 112.73
N GLU A 684 -51.73 1.88 113.28
CA GLU A 684 -52.50 1.86 114.53
C GLU A 684 -51.77 2.62 115.64
N LYS A 685 -52.52 3.44 116.39
CA LYS A 685 -52.03 4.39 117.40
C LYS A 685 -51.24 5.59 116.82
N TYR A 686 -51.37 5.86 115.52
CA TYR A 686 -50.92 7.10 114.88
C TYR A 686 -52.07 7.78 114.12
N PHE A 687 -51.97 9.10 113.95
CA PHE A 687 -52.90 9.95 113.21
C PHE A 687 -52.14 10.86 112.23
N GLU A 688 -52.84 11.39 111.22
CA GLU A 688 -52.26 12.28 110.22
C GLU A 688 -52.11 13.70 110.76
N LYS A 689 -50.95 14.32 110.51
CA LYS A 689 -50.67 15.72 110.78
C LYS A 689 -49.60 16.27 109.84
N GLU A 690 -49.97 17.25 109.02
CA GLU A 690 -49.10 17.99 108.09
C GLU A 690 -48.28 17.09 107.13
N GLY A 691 -48.90 16.03 106.61
CA GLY A 691 -48.24 15.11 105.68
C GLY A 691 -47.39 14.04 106.37
N LYS A 692 -47.53 13.87 107.69
CA LYS A 692 -46.77 12.91 108.51
C LYS A 692 -47.70 12.16 109.47
N CYS A 693 -47.21 11.05 110.01
CA CYS A 693 -47.92 10.28 111.03
C CYS A 693 -47.37 10.57 112.43
N GLU A 694 -48.18 11.19 113.29
CA GLU A 694 -47.87 11.44 114.71
C GLU A 694 -48.64 10.49 115.64
N LYS A 695 -48.16 10.24 116.86
CA LYS A 695 -48.67 9.17 117.73
C LYS A 695 -49.85 9.64 118.59
N CYS A 696 -50.91 8.82 118.70
CA CYS A 696 -52.01 9.01 119.66
C CYS A 696 -51.48 9.09 121.11
N LYS A 697 -52.19 9.84 121.97
CA LYS A 697 -51.95 9.90 123.42
C LYS A 697 -52.44 8.62 124.13
N ASP A 698 -51.91 8.36 125.33
CA ASP A 698 -52.17 7.10 126.04
C ASP A 698 -53.52 7.05 126.80
N LYS A 699 -54.19 8.20 127.02
CA LYS A 699 -55.55 8.31 127.59
C LYS A 699 -56.29 9.56 127.07
N TYR A 700 -57.62 9.45 127.00
CA TYR A 700 -58.54 10.52 126.61
C TYR A 700 -59.74 10.55 127.58
N ASP A 701 -60.37 11.72 127.75
CA ASP A 701 -61.65 11.85 128.46
C ASP A 701 -62.81 11.37 127.57
N THR A 702 -63.75 10.60 128.13
CA THR A 702 -64.89 10.03 127.38
C THR A 702 -66.24 10.48 127.96
N PRO A 703 -67.22 10.93 127.14
CA PRO A 703 -67.14 11.07 125.67
C PRO A 703 -66.17 12.18 125.23
N CYS A 704 -65.56 12.00 124.05
CA CYS A 704 -64.65 12.97 123.44
C CYS A 704 -65.32 14.35 123.30
N LYS A 705 -64.52 15.42 123.38
CA LYS A 705 -64.99 16.78 123.08
C LYS A 705 -65.15 16.95 121.58
N GLU A 706 -66.25 17.60 121.18
CA GLU A 706 -66.60 17.87 119.79
C GLU A 706 -65.46 18.59 119.06
N GLY A 707 -64.96 17.99 117.97
CA GLY A 707 -63.87 18.53 117.16
C GLY A 707 -62.47 18.05 117.53
N ASP A 708 -62.29 17.27 118.60
CA ASP A 708 -61.02 16.57 118.90
C ASP A 708 -60.88 15.33 118.00
N LYS A 709 -60.46 15.57 116.74
CA LYS A 709 -60.23 14.53 115.73
C LYS A 709 -59.21 13.47 116.16
N GLU A 710 -58.31 13.81 117.08
CA GLU A 710 -57.33 12.86 117.62
C GLU A 710 -58.05 11.86 118.53
N CYS A 711 -58.88 12.36 119.45
CA CYS A 711 -59.75 11.54 120.31
C CYS A 711 -60.73 10.69 119.48
N GLU A 712 -61.38 11.27 118.47
CA GLU A 712 -62.36 10.59 117.62
C GLU A 712 -61.75 9.40 116.84
N VAL A 713 -60.57 9.57 116.25
CA VAL A 713 -59.91 8.53 115.42
C VAL A 713 -59.33 7.41 116.28
N CYS A 714 -58.73 7.72 117.44
CA CYS A 714 -58.00 6.74 118.25
C CYS A 714 -58.92 5.82 119.10
N VAL A 715 -60.25 5.99 119.09
CA VAL A 715 -61.19 5.33 120.05
C VAL A 715 -62.16 4.28 119.45
N ASN A 716 -62.54 4.35 118.16
CA ASN A 716 -63.89 3.88 117.75
C ASN A 716 -63.97 2.82 116.61
N LYS A 717 -63.18 1.73 116.61
CA LYS A 717 -63.16 0.72 115.51
C LYS A 717 -63.42 -0.74 115.93
N SER A 718 -64.62 -1.29 115.66
CA SER A 718 -64.89 -2.75 115.70
C SER A 718 -66.23 -3.28 115.08
N GLY A 719 -66.26 -3.70 113.80
CA GLY A 719 -67.07 -4.88 113.30
C GLY A 719 -68.23 -4.75 112.25
N SER A 720 -68.40 -5.79 111.39
CA SER A 720 -69.56 -6.19 110.51
C SER A 720 -69.55 -5.90 108.97
N PHE A 721 -70.35 -6.62 108.13
CA PHE A 721 -70.34 -6.63 106.63
C PHE A 721 -71.53 -7.34 105.89
N GLY A 722 -71.79 -7.10 104.56
CA GLY A 722 -72.66 -7.90 103.63
C GLY A 722 -73.35 -7.10 102.46
N THR A 723 -74.09 -7.61 101.44
CA THR A 723 -74.29 -8.96 100.78
C THR A 723 -75.26 -8.93 99.53
N TYR A 724 -75.18 -9.91 98.59
CA TYR A 724 -76.16 -10.35 97.52
C TYR A 724 -76.39 -9.52 96.20
N VAL A 725 -77.09 -10.01 95.11
CA VAL A 725 -76.82 -11.15 94.15
C VAL A 725 -77.79 -11.26 92.91
N LEU A 726 -77.27 -11.58 91.68
CA LEU A 726 -77.94 -12.10 90.41
C LEU A 726 -79.04 -11.23 89.69
N ALA A 727 -79.64 -11.46 88.48
CA ALA A 727 -79.69 -12.45 87.34
C ALA A 727 -80.41 -11.78 86.09
N LEU A 728 -80.79 -12.27 84.87
CA LEU A 728 -80.53 -13.31 83.80
C LEU A 728 -81.61 -13.08 82.65
N VAL A 729 -81.73 -13.58 81.37
CA VAL A 729 -81.09 -14.48 80.35
C VAL A 729 -81.54 -14.06 78.89
N PHE A 730 -80.83 -14.43 77.78
CA PHE A 730 -81.29 -14.88 76.40
C PHE A 730 -80.46 -14.43 75.14
N ILE A 731 -79.88 -15.41 74.42
CA ILE A 731 -79.63 -15.63 72.95
C ILE A 731 -79.06 -14.54 71.96
N SER A 732 -78.08 -15.02 71.16
CA SER A 732 -77.61 -14.65 69.77
C SER A 732 -76.72 -13.42 69.46
N MET A 733 -75.43 -13.74 69.17
CA MET A 733 -74.59 -13.32 68.01
C MET A 733 -74.15 -11.86 67.75
N VAL A 734 -73.04 -11.77 66.99
CA VAL A 734 -72.51 -10.63 66.18
C VAL A 734 -71.52 -9.64 66.85
N PHE A 735 -70.23 -9.97 66.72
CA PHE A 735 -69.03 -9.09 66.65
C PHE A 735 -68.61 -8.22 67.86
N PHE A 736 -67.31 -7.85 67.80
CA PHE A 736 -66.46 -7.17 68.79
C PHE A 736 -66.02 -8.01 70.00
#